data_AF-A0A8T4LR46-F1
#
_entry.id   AF-A0A8T4LR46-F1
#
_cell.length_a   1.000
_cell.length_b   1.000
_cell.length_c   1.000
_cell.angle_alpha   90.00
_cell.angle_beta   90.00
_cell.angle_gamma   90.00
#
_symmetry.space_group_name_H-M   'P 1'
#
loop_
_entity.id
_entity.type
_entity.pdbx_description
1 polymer ?
#
loop_
_entity_poly.entity_id
_entity_poly.type
_entity_poly.pdbx_seq_one_letter_code
_entity_poly.pdbx_strand_id
1 'polypeptide(L)'
;MYVSKMIDRLKFSIFSPEMIRKMSAAKITVPDTYNDDSYPIDGGLVDQRMGVIDPGLKCKTCGGKLRSCPGHFAHIELVRPVIHPEFGKTIYFVLKSTCHSCKRLLLSEKQVEDLSAVIESDIEMEMKSKTKKLSKCPHCHTALEEIKLLKPTGFSKGKQNMLPTEVRDWLSQVSDKDLRILGFDPMHARPEWTVLTALLVPPVSVRPSITLETGERSEDDLTHKLVDIMRINQRLEANINAGAPQLIIEDLWELLQYHVTTYFNNDTSNIPPARHRSGRPLKTISQRLKGKEGRFRYNLSGKRVNFSARTVISPDPNISIDEVGVPLEIAEDLTVPIKVTTWNLEDLKKYVLSADYPRSLYVLRPDGKRVLVNDLTRQECADTLCIGCTVERQLINGDTVLFNRQPSLHRISIMCHSVRVFPGRTLRLNPTVCPPYNADFDGDEMNLHVIQSEEARVEAELLMKVHRQIISPRHGHAIIKPQEDYVSGAYYMTRNDALFTKAEACNLLAIAGVNDLPSPDKGDKYSGKLLFSMLLPKELNLQMRSRLSKKPAHEIDPDPDANIVIKDGILLSGALESKSFENEILEKIVHLRGNEAALRFVDTATRMSLAVITRQGLSVSLRNYSLPSEIGNKVEELQDTMRREIDTAIMQYKNGTLERISGRSMRESLEDKIMGITSRTRDNSGKVIENHFGFTNTAILMAKIGARGSLLNAIQMTAMVGQQAVRAKRVKRGYRGRTLVHFKRGDVGAASRGFVFNPFSKGLLPTEFFLHSMGGRESLVNTAIRTARSGYMQRRLINALQDMVVRNDYSVRDSRGMVVQCIYGGDGVDPMRSGAKIAIPEIPDALKPSENDV
;
A
#
# COMPACT_ATOMS: atom_id res chain seq x y z
N MET A 1 -7.34 -14.43 -36.98
CA MET A 1 -7.13 -14.95 -35.60
C MET A 1 -5.66 -14.81 -35.26
N TYR A 2 -5.31 -13.91 -34.33
CA TYR A 2 -3.98 -13.93 -33.73
C TYR A 2 -3.96 -15.08 -32.72
N VAL A 3 -3.13 -16.10 -32.95
CA VAL A 3 -2.89 -17.14 -31.94
C VAL A 3 -1.99 -16.52 -30.88
N SER A 4 -2.56 -15.89 -29.86
CA SER A 4 -1.82 -15.42 -28.70
C SER A 4 -1.53 -16.62 -27.79
N LYS A 5 -0.26 -16.98 -27.65
CA LYS A 5 0.18 -17.98 -26.67
C LYS A 5 0.52 -17.28 -25.35
N MET A 6 0.06 -17.84 -24.24
CA MET A 6 0.44 -17.39 -22.89
C MET A 6 1.70 -18.13 -22.42
N ILE A 7 2.47 -17.51 -21.52
CA ILE A 7 3.65 -18.13 -20.92
C ILE A 7 3.18 -19.11 -19.84
N ASP A 8 3.40 -20.40 -20.05
CA ASP A 8 3.07 -21.46 -19.10
C ASP A 8 4.16 -21.61 -18.01
N ARG A 9 5.43 -21.65 -18.42
CA ARG A 9 6.57 -21.83 -17.50
C ARG A 9 7.80 -21.05 -17.95
N LEU A 10 8.62 -20.65 -16.97
CA LEU A 10 9.93 -20.04 -17.19
C LEU A 10 11.01 -20.96 -16.60
N LYS A 11 11.92 -21.44 -17.46
CA LYS A 11 13.08 -22.22 -17.04
C LYS A 11 14.33 -21.34 -17.08
N PHE A 12 14.94 -21.09 -15.92
CA PHE A 12 16.20 -20.35 -15.82
C PHE A 12 17.39 -21.26 -16.15
N SER A 13 18.40 -20.71 -16.83
CA SER A 13 19.62 -21.41 -17.24
C SER A 13 20.84 -20.48 -17.18
N ILE A 14 22.03 -21.05 -17.20
CA ILE A 14 23.29 -20.32 -17.39
C ILE A 14 23.60 -20.32 -18.90
N PHE A 15 23.97 -19.18 -19.46
CA PHE A 15 24.32 -19.10 -20.87
C PHE A 15 25.67 -19.78 -21.13
N SER A 16 25.68 -20.80 -21.99
CA SER A 16 26.92 -21.38 -22.47
C SER A 16 27.63 -20.43 -23.44
N PRO A 17 28.96 -20.51 -23.59
CA PRO A 17 29.69 -19.71 -24.59
C PRO A 17 29.16 -19.90 -26.01
N GLU A 18 28.77 -21.12 -26.37
CA GLU A 18 28.16 -21.42 -27.66
C GLU A 18 26.80 -20.75 -27.85
N MET A 19 25.98 -20.74 -26.80
CA MET A 19 24.68 -20.08 -26.80
C MET A 19 24.85 -18.56 -26.95
N ILE A 20 25.81 -17.96 -26.26
CA ILE A 20 26.15 -16.53 -26.39
C ILE A 20 26.51 -16.20 -27.84
N ARG A 21 27.38 -17.01 -28.47
CA ARG A 21 27.79 -16.80 -29.87
C ARG A 21 26.62 -16.98 -30.85
N LYS A 22 25.76 -17.99 -30.65
CA LYS A 22 24.58 -18.23 -31.50
C LYS A 22 23.52 -17.14 -31.36
N MET A 23 23.32 -16.59 -30.17
CA MET A 23 22.37 -15.50 -29.91
C MET A 23 22.87 -14.14 -30.41
N SER A 24 24.17 -14.03 -30.66
CA SER A 24 24.80 -12.77 -31.00
C SER A 24 24.57 -12.39 -32.46
N ALA A 25 24.08 -11.17 -32.69
CA ALA A 25 23.93 -10.61 -34.03
C ALA A 25 25.24 -10.04 -34.61
N ALA A 26 26.21 -9.69 -33.75
CA ALA A 26 27.49 -9.11 -34.13
C ALA A 26 28.59 -9.41 -33.12
N LYS A 27 29.81 -9.64 -33.61
CA LYS A 27 31.03 -9.65 -32.79
C LYS A 27 31.54 -8.21 -32.69
N ILE A 28 31.73 -7.72 -31.47
CA ILE A 28 32.22 -6.36 -31.22
C ILE A 28 33.73 -6.37 -31.17
N THR A 29 34.37 -5.59 -32.03
CA THR A 29 35.83 -5.53 -32.19
C THR A 29 36.39 -4.14 -31.96
N VAL A 30 35.59 -3.08 -32.14
CA VAL A 30 36.02 -1.69 -31.97
C VAL A 30 35.47 -1.12 -30.65
N PRO A 31 36.30 -0.49 -29.79
CA PRO A 31 35.83 0.07 -28.52
C PRO A 31 35.05 1.37 -28.69
N ASP A 32 35.18 2.05 -29.82
CA ASP A 32 34.50 3.33 -30.08
C ASP A 32 33.02 3.14 -30.48
N THR A 33 32.23 4.20 -30.27
CA THR A 33 30.76 4.17 -30.44
C THR A 33 30.30 4.77 -31.77
N TYR A 34 30.70 6.02 -32.04
CA TYR A 34 30.34 6.78 -33.24
C TYR A 34 31.60 7.33 -33.93
N ASN A 35 31.50 7.54 -35.24
CA ASN A 35 32.53 8.25 -35.99
C ASN A 35 32.39 9.79 -35.81
N ASP A 36 33.30 10.55 -36.41
CA ASP A 36 33.31 12.02 -36.33
C ASP A 36 32.01 12.66 -36.88
N ASP A 37 31.34 12.01 -37.83
CA ASP A 37 30.03 12.41 -38.37
C ASP A 37 28.84 12.01 -37.50
N SER A 38 29.07 11.55 -36.26
CA SER A 38 28.04 11.05 -35.33
C SER A 38 27.21 9.87 -35.86
N TYR A 39 27.76 9.11 -36.81
CA TYR A 39 27.18 7.88 -37.35
C TYR A 39 27.71 6.65 -36.60
N PRO A 40 26.88 5.63 -36.32
CA PRO A 40 27.34 4.44 -35.60
C PRO A 40 28.43 3.68 -36.37
N ILE A 41 29.48 3.24 -35.66
CA ILE A 41 30.59 2.47 -36.24
C ILE A 41 30.21 1.00 -36.38
N ASP A 42 30.45 0.41 -37.57
CA ASP A 42 30.29 -1.03 -37.79
C ASP A 42 31.35 -1.81 -36.98
N GLY A 43 30.91 -2.82 -36.22
CA GLY A 43 31.76 -3.56 -35.27
C GLY A 43 32.05 -2.83 -33.95
N GLY A 44 31.48 -1.64 -33.74
CA GLY A 44 31.54 -0.87 -32.50
C GLY A 44 30.40 -1.19 -31.52
N LEU A 45 30.39 -0.54 -30.35
CA LEU A 45 29.40 -0.81 -29.28
C LEU A 45 27.97 -0.32 -29.56
N VAL A 46 27.78 0.40 -30.67
CA VAL A 46 26.49 0.93 -31.17
C VAL A 46 26.21 0.41 -32.59
N ASP A 47 26.78 -0.73 -32.98
CA ASP A 47 26.56 -1.33 -34.30
C ASP A 47 25.06 -1.46 -34.61
N GLN A 48 24.63 -1.04 -35.80
CA GLN A 48 23.23 -1.04 -36.23
C GLN A 48 22.58 -2.43 -36.22
N ARG A 49 23.38 -3.50 -36.24
CA ARG A 49 22.92 -4.89 -36.06
C ARG A 49 22.41 -5.15 -34.64
N MET A 50 22.85 -4.40 -33.64
CA MET A 50 22.40 -4.51 -32.25
C MET A 50 21.08 -3.77 -31.97
N GLY A 51 20.62 -2.95 -32.92
CA GLY A 51 19.42 -2.12 -32.80
C GLY A 51 19.70 -0.67 -33.17
N VAL A 52 18.65 0.14 -33.19
CA VAL A 52 18.74 1.57 -33.56
C VAL A 52 18.05 2.42 -32.50
N ILE A 53 18.69 3.54 -32.16
CA ILE A 53 18.13 4.54 -31.24
C ILE A 53 17.74 5.84 -31.98
N ASP A 54 18.39 6.14 -33.11
CA ASP A 54 18.09 7.33 -33.89
C ASP A 54 16.86 7.12 -34.79
N PRO A 55 15.88 8.05 -34.83
CA PRO A 55 14.62 7.89 -35.56
C PRO A 55 14.75 7.66 -37.07
N GLY A 56 15.85 8.14 -37.68
CA GLY A 56 16.13 8.01 -39.11
C GLY A 56 16.76 6.69 -39.54
N LEU A 57 17.24 5.88 -38.58
CA LEU A 57 17.96 4.65 -38.86
C LEU A 57 17.04 3.42 -38.80
N LYS A 58 17.39 2.39 -39.57
CA LYS A 58 16.75 1.07 -39.52
C LYS A 58 17.77 0.05 -39.06
N CYS A 59 17.32 -0.91 -38.25
CA CYS A 59 18.18 -1.98 -37.77
C CYS A 59 18.60 -2.89 -38.93
N LYS A 60 19.91 -3.16 -39.08
CA LYS A 60 20.45 -4.07 -40.10
C LYS A 60 20.01 -5.53 -39.90
N THR A 61 19.60 -5.92 -38.68
CA THR A 61 19.22 -7.31 -38.35
C THR A 61 17.73 -7.60 -38.55
N CYS A 62 16.83 -6.72 -38.08
CA CYS A 62 15.38 -6.94 -38.18
C CYS A 62 14.64 -5.96 -39.11
N GLY A 63 15.30 -4.93 -39.64
CA GLY A 63 14.66 -3.88 -40.45
C GLY A 63 13.76 -2.92 -39.68
N GLY A 64 13.53 -3.17 -38.38
CA GLY A 64 12.71 -2.34 -37.51
C GLY A 64 13.29 -0.96 -37.27
N LYS A 65 12.40 0.02 -37.12
CA LYS A 65 12.68 1.37 -36.59
C LYS A 65 12.73 1.34 -35.05
N LEU A 66 13.07 2.47 -34.42
CA LEU A 66 13.18 2.66 -32.97
C LEU A 66 12.10 1.93 -32.13
N ARG A 67 10.81 2.13 -32.44
CA ARG A 67 9.70 1.56 -31.64
C ARG A 67 9.39 0.09 -31.93
N SER A 68 9.76 -0.39 -33.11
CA SER A 68 9.45 -1.75 -33.56
C SER A 68 10.62 -2.72 -33.34
N CYS A 69 11.85 -2.22 -33.24
CA CYS A 69 13.04 -3.05 -33.05
C CYS A 69 13.14 -3.44 -31.57
N PRO A 70 13.14 -4.75 -31.23
CA PRO A 70 13.33 -5.19 -29.84
C PRO A 70 14.77 -4.98 -29.34
N GLY A 71 15.73 -4.78 -30.25
CA GLY A 71 17.16 -4.82 -29.98
C GLY A 71 17.72 -6.24 -30.06
N HIS A 72 19.01 -6.35 -30.37
CA HIS A 72 19.70 -7.63 -30.57
C HIS A 72 21.00 -7.66 -29.77
N PHE A 73 21.26 -8.81 -29.14
CA PHE A 73 22.48 -8.99 -28.36
C PHE A 73 23.71 -9.09 -29.26
N ALA A 74 24.85 -8.66 -28.74
CA ALA A 74 26.15 -8.88 -29.35
C ALA A 74 27.06 -9.65 -28.37
N HIS A 75 28.29 -9.99 -28.78
CA HIS A 75 29.26 -10.59 -27.88
C HIS A 75 30.67 -9.99 -28.07
N ILE A 76 31.43 -10.02 -26.99
CA ILE A 76 32.88 -9.78 -26.97
C ILE A 76 33.56 -11.11 -26.68
N GLU A 77 34.52 -11.50 -27.50
CA GLU A 77 35.35 -12.69 -27.24
C GLU A 77 36.46 -12.29 -26.26
N LEU A 78 36.53 -12.95 -25.12
CA LEU A 78 37.54 -12.68 -24.10
C LEU A 78 38.81 -13.47 -24.44
N VAL A 79 39.96 -12.80 -24.43
CA VAL A 79 41.25 -13.41 -24.76
C VAL A 79 41.66 -14.46 -23.72
N ARG A 80 41.29 -14.23 -22.45
CA ARG A 80 41.47 -15.14 -21.33
C ARG A 80 40.17 -15.31 -20.55
N PRO A 81 39.95 -16.48 -19.92
CA PRO A 81 38.73 -16.72 -19.15
C PRO A 81 38.64 -15.81 -17.93
N VAL A 82 37.43 -15.36 -17.61
CA VAL A 82 37.16 -14.45 -16.49
C VAL A 82 36.11 -15.06 -15.57
N ILE A 83 36.35 -15.04 -14.27
CA ILE A 83 35.42 -15.63 -13.29
C ILE A 83 34.24 -14.68 -13.10
N HIS A 84 33.01 -15.19 -13.23
CA HIS A 84 31.83 -14.37 -12.99
C HIS A 84 31.70 -14.04 -11.48
N PRO A 85 31.58 -12.76 -11.09
CA PRO A 85 31.71 -12.34 -9.69
C PRO A 85 30.63 -12.88 -8.75
N GLU A 86 29.39 -13.00 -9.22
CA GLU A 86 28.27 -13.48 -8.40
C GLU A 86 28.32 -15.01 -8.17
N PHE A 87 29.09 -15.77 -8.97
CA PHE A 87 29.18 -17.23 -8.86
C PHE A 87 30.40 -17.71 -8.06
N GLY A 88 31.24 -16.81 -7.53
CA GLY A 88 32.48 -17.19 -6.81
C GLY A 88 32.25 -18.16 -5.65
N LYS A 89 31.16 -18.00 -4.88
CA LYS A 89 30.78 -18.95 -3.81
C LYS A 89 30.33 -20.31 -4.35
N THR A 90 29.63 -20.31 -5.49
CA THR A 90 29.12 -21.53 -6.13
C THR A 90 30.28 -22.35 -6.71
N ILE A 91 31.22 -21.68 -7.38
CA ILE A 91 32.47 -22.29 -7.86
C ILE A 91 33.26 -22.86 -6.69
N TYR A 92 33.41 -22.09 -5.60
CA TYR A 92 34.09 -22.56 -4.38
C TYR A 92 33.45 -23.84 -3.82
N PHE A 93 32.12 -23.91 -3.81
CA PHE A 93 31.40 -25.10 -3.36
C PHE A 93 31.71 -26.33 -4.21
N VAL A 94 31.72 -26.21 -5.54
CA VAL A 94 32.05 -27.33 -6.45
C VAL A 94 33.51 -27.75 -6.30
N LEU A 95 34.45 -26.80 -6.25
CA LEU A 95 35.88 -27.07 -6.08
C LEU A 95 36.17 -27.78 -4.75
N LYS A 96 35.48 -27.40 -3.67
CA LYS A 96 35.62 -28.02 -2.36
C LYS A 96 34.98 -29.40 -2.27
N SER A 97 33.97 -29.68 -3.09
CA SER A 97 33.22 -30.93 -3.06
C SER A 97 33.79 -32.00 -4.01
N THR A 98 34.73 -31.62 -4.89
CA THR A 98 35.36 -32.51 -5.86
C THR A 98 36.87 -32.64 -5.60
N CYS A 99 37.46 -33.77 -6.01
CA CYS A 99 38.89 -33.98 -5.86
C CYS A 99 39.69 -33.19 -6.90
N HIS A 100 40.82 -32.59 -6.52
CA HIS A 100 41.69 -31.88 -7.45
C HIS A 100 42.38 -32.77 -8.50
N SER A 101 42.58 -34.06 -8.19
CA SER A 101 43.24 -35.02 -9.09
C SER A 101 42.22 -35.78 -9.94
N CYS A 102 41.33 -36.55 -9.32
CA CYS A 102 40.37 -37.39 -10.05
C CYS A 102 39.06 -36.69 -10.45
N LYS A 103 38.82 -35.44 -10.01
CA LYS A 103 37.63 -34.61 -10.31
C LYS A 103 36.28 -35.20 -9.91
N ARG A 104 36.26 -36.39 -9.30
CA ARG A 104 35.07 -37.01 -8.73
C ARG A 104 34.68 -36.38 -7.40
N LEU A 105 33.42 -36.59 -7.02
CA LEU A 105 32.85 -36.17 -5.75
C LEU A 105 33.62 -36.76 -4.56
N LEU A 106 33.82 -35.98 -3.50
CA LEU A 106 34.50 -36.42 -2.28
C LEU A 106 33.58 -37.18 -1.33
N LEU A 107 32.87 -38.19 -1.85
CA LEU A 107 31.97 -39.06 -1.10
C LEU A 107 32.19 -40.52 -1.50
N SER A 108 31.88 -41.44 -0.59
CA SER A 108 31.79 -42.86 -0.95
C SER A 108 30.46 -43.16 -1.65
N GLU A 109 30.41 -44.25 -2.42
CA GLU A 109 29.20 -44.64 -3.17
C GLU A 109 27.96 -44.81 -2.27
N LYS A 110 28.13 -45.39 -1.07
CA LYS A 110 27.05 -45.47 -0.06
C LYS A 110 26.53 -44.09 0.37
N GLN A 111 27.43 -43.13 0.57
CA GLN A 111 27.04 -41.77 0.97
C GLN A 111 26.34 -41.01 -0.14
N VAL A 112 26.62 -41.35 -1.41
CA VAL A 112 25.94 -40.79 -2.57
C VAL A 112 24.50 -41.31 -2.66
N GLU A 113 24.28 -42.60 -2.42
CA GLU A 113 22.93 -43.19 -2.35
C GLU A 113 22.09 -42.53 -1.25
N ASP A 114 22.65 -42.40 -0.04
CA ASP A 114 21.98 -41.73 1.09
C ASP A 114 21.56 -40.28 0.76
N LEU A 115 22.43 -39.53 0.08
CA LEU A 115 22.14 -38.14 -0.32
C LEU A 115 21.10 -38.03 -1.44
N SER A 116 21.09 -38.99 -2.36
CA SER A 116 20.12 -38.99 -3.47
C SER A 116 18.68 -39.24 -3.02
N ALA A 117 18.48 -39.83 -1.83
CA ALA A 117 17.17 -40.06 -1.23
C ALA A 117 16.59 -38.81 -0.52
N VAL A 118 17.44 -37.84 -0.15
CA VAL A 118 17.08 -36.64 0.62
C VAL A 118 17.04 -35.43 -0.32
N ILE A 119 16.11 -35.43 -1.28
CA ILE A 119 16.03 -34.39 -2.34
C ILE A 119 15.56 -33.03 -1.80
N GLU A 120 15.01 -32.97 -0.58
CA GLU A 120 14.44 -31.76 0.02
C GLU A 120 15.36 -31.04 1.05
N SER A 121 16.54 -31.58 1.39
CA SER A 121 17.45 -30.96 2.35
C SER A 121 18.50 -30.04 1.70
N ASP A 122 19.10 -29.17 2.51
CA ASP A 122 20.11 -28.20 2.11
C ASP A 122 21.44 -28.92 1.76
N ILE A 123 21.55 -29.43 0.52
CA ILE A 123 22.66 -30.24 -0.01
C ILE A 123 24.02 -29.62 0.32
N GLU A 124 24.14 -28.29 0.28
CA GLU A 124 25.37 -27.58 0.58
C GLU A 124 25.84 -27.79 2.03
N MET A 125 24.90 -27.85 2.98
CA MET A 125 25.18 -28.03 4.41
C MET A 125 25.60 -29.47 4.71
N GLU A 126 24.90 -30.45 4.14
CA GLU A 126 25.25 -31.86 4.29
C GLU A 126 26.63 -32.17 3.68
N MET A 127 26.90 -31.67 2.46
CA MET A 127 28.19 -31.82 1.80
C MET A 127 29.32 -31.21 2.62
N LYS A 128 29.14 -30.02 3.20
CA LYS A 128 30.15 -29.40 4.09
C LYS A 128 30.45 -30.24 5.32
N SER A 129 29.44 -30.92 5.90
CA SER A 129 29.63 -31.74 7.08
C SER A 129 30.42 -33.03 6.77
N LYS A 130 30.13 -33.67 5.63
CA LYS A 130 30.75 -34.92 5.18
C LYS A 130 32.17 -34.69 4.66
N THR A 131 32.42 -33.58 3.95
CA THR A 131 33.75 -33.24 3.38
C THR A 131 34.76 -32.73 4.42
N LYS A 132 34.31 -32.14 5.54
CA LYS A 132 35.21 -31.57 6.57
C LYS A 132 36.09 -32.61 7.28
N LYS A 133 35.69 -33.90 7.26
CA LYS A 133 36.40 -34.99 7.96
C LYS A 133 37.40 -35.75 7.06
N LEU A 134 37.46 -35.44 5.76
CA LEU A 134 38.25 -36.17 4.79
C LEU A 134 39.63 -35.52 4.59
N SER A 135 40.70 -36.30 4.82
CA SER A 135 42.09 -35.90 4.56
C SER A 135 42.64 -36.45 3.24
N LYS A 136 42.05 -37.55 2.73
CA LYS A 136 42.40 -38.20 1.46
C LYS A 136 41.15 -38.41 0.61
N CYS A 137 41.31 -38.40 -0.70
CA CYS A 137 40.23 -38.70 -1.63
C CYS A 137 39.76 -40.17 -1.48
N PRO A 138 38.44 -40.43 -1.40
CA PRO A 138 37.90 -41.81 -1.36
C PRO A 138 38.20 -42.64 -2.62
N HIS A 139 38.40 -41.99 -3.78
CA HIS A 139 38.55 -42.68 -5.07
C HIS A 139 40.00 -42.85 -5.51
N CYS A 140 40.83 -41.81 -5.40
CA CYS A 140 42.21 -41.83 -5.89
C CYS A 140 43.27 -41.72 -4.78
N HIS A 141 42.84 -41.70 -3.50
CA HIS A 141 43.69 -41.64 -2.30
C HIS A 141 44.68 -40.47 -2.22
N THR A 142 44.61 -39.51 -3.13
CA THR A 142 45.41 -38.28 -3.10
C THR A 142 45.08 -37.44 -1.87
N ALA A 143 46.09 -36.86 -1.24
CA ALA A 143 45.92 -35.94 -0.11
C ALA A 143 45.14 -34.70 -0.55
N LEU A 144 44.13 -34.30 0.23
CA LEU A 144 43.32 -33.13 -0.10
C LEU A 144 44.01 -31.86 0.40
N GLU A 145 44.21 -30.90 -0.49
CA GLU A 145 44.73 -29.59 -0.14
C GLU A 145 43.59 -28.63 0.25
N GLU A 146 43.88 -27.71 1.16
CA GLU A 146 42.89 -26.72 1.61
C GLU A 146 42.64 -25.68 0.51
N ILE A 147 41.40 -25.57 0.05
CA ILE A 147 40.96 -24.56 -0.91
C ILE A 147 40.39 -23.37 -0.13
N LYS A 148 40.83 -22.15 -0.46
CA LYS A 148 40.29 -20.91 0.12
C LYS A 148 39.73 -20.00 -0.97
N LEU A 149 38.65 -19.31 -0.63
CA LEU A 149 38.04 -18.26 -1.47
C LEU A 149 38.61 -16.90 -1.07
N LEU A 150 39.42 -16.31 -1.94
CA LEU A 150 39.86 -14.92 -1.86
C LEU A 150 38.75 -14.04 -2.45
N LYS A 151 37.84 -13.58 -1.57
CA LYS A 151 36.65 -12.85 -2.02
C LYS A 151 37.03 -11.58 -2.80
N PRO A 152 36.35 -11.30 -3.94
CA PRO A 152 35.15 -11.98 -4.42
C PRO A 152 35.38 -13.10 -5.46
N THR A 153 36.50 -13.09 -6.19
CA THR A 153 36.69 -13.92 -7.40
C THR A 153 37.97 -14.77 -7.41
N GLY A 154 38.85 -14.65 -6.43
CA GLY A 154 40.11 -15.40 -6.39
C GLY A 154 39.99 -16.72 -5.62
N PHE A 155 40.80 -17.70 -5.99
CA PHE A 155 40.86 -19.01 -5.35
C PHE A 155 42.32 -19.37 -5.05
N SER A 156 42.57 -19.97 -3.89
CA SER A 156 43.90 -20.49 -3.56
C SER A 156 43.82 -21.97 -3.19
N LYS A 157 44.77 -22.74 -3.70
CA LYS A 157 44.99 -24.15 -3.38
C LYS A 157 46.24 -24.23 -2.50
N GLY A 158 46.07 -24.45 -1.19
CA GLY A 158 47.16 -24.34 -0.22
C GLY A 158 47.74 -22.91 -0.18
N LYS A 159 49.00 -22.75 -0.60
CA LYS A 159 49.71 -21.46 -0.69
C LYS A 159 49.73 -20.86 -2.11
N GLN A 160 49.27 -21.60 -3.12
CA GLN A 160 49.32 -21.18 -4.53
C GLN A 160 47.97 -20.60 -4.96
N ASN A 161 47.98 -19.48 -5.69
CA ASN A 161 46.79 -18.92 -6.31
C ASN A 161 46.42 -19.71 -7.56
N MET A 162 45.14 -19.99 -7.75
CA MET A 162 44.63 -20.68 -8.94
C MET A 162 44.25 -19.67 -10.01
N LEU A 163 44.66 -19.94 -11.25
CA LEU A 163 44.27 -19.13 -12.40
C LEU A 163 42.84 -19.49 -12.86
N PRO A 164 42.07 -18.55 -13.45
CA PRO A 164 40.74 -18.85 -13.96
C PRO A 164 40.70 -19.97 -15.02
N THR A 165 41.79 -20.15 -15.79
CA THR A 165 41.95 -21.29 -16.70
C THR A 165 41.93 -22.62 -15.96
N GLU A 166 42.75 -22.76 -14.92
CA GLU A 166 42.85 -23.97 -14.10
C GLU A 166 41.52 -24.30 -13.42
N VAL A 167 40.83 -23.27 -12.93
CA VAL A 167 39.49 -23.41 -12.34
C VAL A 167 38.51 -23.94 -13.37
N ARG A 168 38.48 -23.35 -14.58
CA ARG A 168 37.57 -23.80 -15.64
C ARG A 168 37.83 -25.23 -16.08
N ASP A 169 39.11 -25.58 -16.27
CA ASP A 169 39.51 -26.92 -16.71
C ASP A 169 39.09 -27.97 -15.68
N TRP A 170 39.27 -27.68 -14.38
CA TRP A 170 38.75 -28.52 -13.31
C TRP A 170 37.24 -28.69 -13.41
N LEU A 171 36.47 -27.60 -13.49
CA LEU A 171 35.00 -27.65 -13.52
C LEU A 171 34.49 -28.44 -14.73
N SER A 172 35.15 -28.32 -15.89
CA SER A 172 34.73 -29.03 -17.12
C SER A 172 34.87 -30.55 -17.04
N GLN A 173 35.82 -31.04 -16.23
CA GLN A 173 36.12 -32.47 -16.06
C GLN A 173 35.20 -33.16 -15.04
N VAL A 174 34.34 -32.42 -14.34
CA VAL A 174 33.35 -33.01 -13.42
C VAL A 174 32.26 -33.72 -14.21
N SER A 175 31.92 -34.94 -13.80
CA SER A 175 30.94 -35.78 -14.51
C SER A 175 29.51 -35.28 -14.32
N ASP A 176 28.65 -35.46 -15.33
CA ASP A 176 27.23 -35.07 -15.24
C ASP A 176 26.46 -35.76 -14.10
N LYS A 177 26.90 -36.97 -13.72
CA LYS A 177 26.32 -37.70 -12.57
C LYS A 177 26.64 -36.97 -11.27
N ASP A 178 27.89 -36.57 -11.07
CA ASP A 178 28.34 -35.84 -9.89
C ASP A 178 27.68 -34.45 -9.80
N LEU A 179 27.50 -33.77 -10.93
CA LEU A 179 26.83 -32.47 -10.99
C LEU A 179 25.36 -32.53 -10.56
N ARG A 180 24.62 -33.58 -10.96
CA ARG A 180 23.23 -33.75 -10.52
C ARG A 180 23.13 -33.94 -9.01
N ILE A 181 24.06 -34.70 -8.41
CA ILE A 181 24.13 -34.91 -6.96
C ILE A 181 24.43 -33.59 -6.23
N LEU A 182 25.24 -32.71 -6.84
CA LEU A 182 25.52 -31.37 -6.33
C LEU A 182 24.38 -30.35 -6.55
N GLY A 183 23.27 -30.77 -7.17
CA GLY A 183 22.11 -29.91 -7.43
C GLY A 183 22.20 -29.07 -8.72
N PHE A 184 23.09 -29.41 -9.65
CA PHE A 184 23.21 -28.74 -10.96
C PHE A 184 22.48 -29.52 -12.06
N ASP A 185 21.86 -28.81 -12.99
CA ASP A 185 21.30 -29.38 -14.23
C ASP A 185 22.41 -29.40 -15.31
N PRO A 186 22.96 -30.57 -15.70
CA PRO A 186 24.06 -30.64 -16.66
C PRO A 186 23.70 -30.16 -18.07
N MET A 187 22.41 -30.08 -18.40
CA MET A 187 21.96 -29.63 -19.71
C MET A 187 21.81 -28.09 -19.78
N HIS A 188 21.58 -27.43 -18.64
CA HIS A 188 21.20 -26.01 -18.61
C HIS A 188 22.04 -25.13 -17.67
N ALA A 189 22.86 -25.71 -16.79
CA ALA A 189 23.60 -24.98 -15.77
C ALA A 189 24.92 -25.67 -15.41
N ARG A 190 25.76 -25.94 -16.42
CA ARG A 190 27.11 -26.50 -16.19
C ARG A 190 28.02 -25.46 -15.49
N PRO A 191 28.78 -25.85 -14.46
CA PRO A 191 29.54 -24.91 -13.65
C PRO A 191 30.66 -24.21 -14.40
N GLU A 192 31.28 -24.83 -15.40
CA GLU A 192 32.32 -24.21 -16.22
C GLU A 192 31.83 -23.01 -17.02
N TRP A 193 30.52 -22.87 -17.27
CA TRP A 193 29.95 -21.69 -17.94
C TRP A 193 29.94 -20.44 -17.05
N THR A 194 30.14 -20.61 -15.74
CA THR A 194 30.34 -19.48 -14.81
C THR A 194 31.72 -18.83 -14.97
N VAL A 195 32.65 -19.50 -15.65
CA VAL A 195 33.92 -18.91 -16.10
C VAL A 195 33.74 -18.45 -17.54
N LEU A 196 33.58 -17.15 -17.70
CA LEU A 196 33.23 -16.49 -18.95
C LEU A 196 34.39 -16.55 -19.95
N THR A 197 34.12 -17.04 -21.16
CA THR A 197 35.02 -16.90 -22.31
C THR A 197 34.47 -15.98 -23.39
N ALA A 198 33.16 -15.80 -23.42
CA ALA A 198 32.49 -14.81 -24.23
C ALA A 198 31.61 -13.98 -23.31
N LEU A 199 31.69 -12.65 -23.44
CA LEU A 199 30.85 -11.73 -22.69
C LEU A 199 29.69 -11.29 -23.58
N LEU A 200 28.46 -11.51 -23.11
CA LEU A 200 27.24 -11.08 -23.79
C LEU A 200 27.08 -9.55 -23.63
N VAL A 201 26.94 -8.84 -24.74
CA VAL A 201 26.76 -7.39 -24.78
C VAL A 201 25.28 -7.05 -24.97
N PRO A 202 24.67 -6.27 -24.07
CA PRO A 202 23.27 -5.91 -24.17
C PRO A 202 23.00 -4.99 -25.38
N PRO A 203 21.80 -5.10 -25.98
CA PRO A 203 21.38 -4.28 -27.12
C PRO A 203 21.47 -2.77 -26.83
N VAL A 204 21.51 -1.97 -27.90
CA VAL A 204 21.52 -0.49 -27.78
C VAL A 204 20.23 0.03 -27.13
N SER A 205 19.09 -0.65 -27.33
CA SER A 205 17.81 -0.31 -26.68
C SER A 205 17.85 -0.36 -25.15
N VAL A 206 18.76 -1.14 -24.57
CA VAL A 206 18.97 -1.25 -23.11
C VAL A 206 19.97 -0.21 -22.59
N ARG A 207 20.79 0.35 -23.49
CA ARG A 207 21.86 1.33 -23.22
C ARG A 207 21.67 2.60 -24.06
N PRO A 208 20.55 3.31 -23.92
CA PRO A 208 20.30 4.51 -24.72
C PRO A 208 21.29 5.62 -24.35
N SER A 209 21.82 6.31 -25.36
CA SER A 209 22.54 7.57 -25.14
C SER A 209 21.55 8.71 -24.93
N ILE A 210 21.98 9.74 -24.20
CA ILE A 210 21.19 10.95 -23.93
C ILE A 210 21.87 12.10 -24.65
N THR A 211 21.15 12.79 -25.53
CA THR A 211 21.60 14.07 -26.09
C THR A 211 21.32 15.18 -25.08
N LEU A 212 22.37 15.86 -24.64
CA LEU A 212 22.27 17.05 -23.79
C LEU A 212 21.72 18.23 -24.61
N GLU A 213 21.23 19.27 -23.93
CA GLU A 213 20.76 20.51 -24.58
C GLU A 213 21.85 21.22 -25.38
N THR A 214 23.12 20.99 -25.02
CA THR A 214 24.31 21.47 -25.74
C THR A 214 24.54 20.76 -27.07
N GLY A 215 23.77 19.71 -27.39
CA GLY A 215 23.95 18.86 -28.55
C GLY A 215 24.96 17.71 -28.36
N GLU A 216 25.71 17.71 -27.25
CA GLU A 216 26.64 16.63 -26.92
C GLU A 216 25.92 15.34 -26.50
N ARG A 217 26.45 14.18 -26.93
CA ARG A 217 25.92 12.87 -26.53
C ARG A 217 26.60 12.40 -25.24
N SER A 218 25.78 12.14 -24.22
CA SER A 218 26.19 11.46 -22.99
C SER A 218 25.87 9.97 -23.12
N GLU A 219 26.92 9.14 -23.13
CA GLU A 219 26.79 7.69 -23.21
C GLU A 219 26.31 7.06 -21.90
N ASP A 220 25.67 5.90 -22.04
CA ASP A 220 25.19 5.11 -20.91
C ASP A 220 26.36 4.53 -20.07
N ASP A 221 26.18 4.44 -18.75
CA ASP A 221 27.19 3.91 -17.82
C ASP A 221 27.66 2.49 -18.19
N LEU A 222 26.79 1.63 -18.74
CA LEU A 222 27.18 0.29 -19.20
C LEU A 222 28.04 0.37 -20.46
N THR A 223 27.74 1.29 -21.37
CA THR A 223 28.55 1.52 -22.57
C THR A 223 29.96 1.92 -22.16
N HIS A 224 30.11 2.90 -21.26
CA HIS A 224 31.42 3.34 -20.78
C HIS A 224 32.24 2.18 -20.18
N LYS A 225 31.60 1.28 -19.43
CA LYS A 225 32.29 0.13 -18.84
C LYS A 225 32.66 -0.94 -19.88
N LEU A 226 31.82 -1.15 -20.90
CA LEU A 226 32.12 -2.06 -22.01
C LEU A 226 33.31 -1.56 -22.84
N VAL A 227 33.42 -0.24 -23.05
CA VAL A 227 34.60 0.39 -23.69
C VAL A 227 35.87 0.02 -22.93
N ASP A 228 35.87 0.17 -21.60
CA ASP A 228 37.02 -0.18 -20.77
C ASP A 228 37.38 -1.67 -20.86
N ILE A 229 36.38 -2.57 -20.83
CA ILE A 229 36.58 -4.02 -20.98
C ILE A 229 37.22 -4.33 -22.34
N MET A 230 36.75 -3.70 -23.41
CA MET A 230 37.29 -3.92 -24.74
C MET A 230 38.74 -3.44 -24.87
N ARG A 231 39.04 -2.24 -24.35
CA ARG A 231 40.40 -1.68 -24.39
C ARG A 231 41.40 -2.57 -23.65
N ILE A 232 41.04 -3.06 -22.46
CA ILE A 232 41.94 -3.95 -21.70
C ILE A 232 42.07 -5.33 -22.37
N ASN A 233 40.99 -5.86 -22.96
CA ASN A 233 41.01 -7.14 -23.68
C ASN A 233 41.90 -7.07 -24.93
N GLN A 234 41.82 -6.01 -25.73
CA GLN A 234 42.71 -5.77 -26.88
C GLN A 234 44.16 -5.58 -26.44
N ARG A 235 44.40 -4.83 -25.36
CA ARG A 235 45.74 -4.65 -24.80
C ARG A 235 46.34 -5.98 -24.33
N LEU A 236 45.54 -6.82 -23.69
CA LEU A 236 45.95 -8.17 -23.27
C LEU A 236 46.31 -9.03 -24.48
N GLU A 237 45.50 -9.02 -25.54
CA GLU A 237 45.78 -9.73 -26.81
C GLU A 237 47.10 -9.30 -27.44
N ALA A 238 47.30 -7.98 -27.56
CA ALA A 238 48.51 -7.42 -28.17
C ALA A 238 49.78 -7.78 -27.39
N ASN A 239 49.74 -7.76 -26.06
CA ASN A 239 50.89 -8.12 -25.22
C ASN A 239 51.20 -9.62 -25.23
N ILE A 240 50.18 -10.46 -25.31
CA ILE A 240 50.37 -11.91 -25.47
C ILE A 240 51.04 -12.20 -26.82
N ASN A 241 50.56 -11.59 -27.90
CA ASN A 241 51.12 -11.79 -29.24
C ASN A 241 52.54 -11.21 -29.38
N ALA A 242 52.87 -10.16 -28.63
CA ALA A 242 54.20 -9.58 -28.57
C ALA A 242 55.19 -10.38 -27.69
N GLY A 243 54.76 -11.45 -27.02
CA GLY A 243 55.62 -12.27 -26.16
C GLY A 243 56.02 -11.57 -24.85
N ALA A 244 55.14 -10.74 -24.27
CA ALA A 244 55.41 -10.04 -23.02
C ALA A 244 55.65 -11.02 -21.83
N PRO A 245 56.42 -10.61 -20.81
CA PRO A 245 56.61 -11.40 -19.58
C PRO A 245 55.30 -11.77 -18.89
N GLN A 246 55.27 -12.97 -18.29
CA GLN A 246 54.09 -13.55 -17.65
C GLN A 246 53.48 -12.64 -16.57
N LEU A 247 54.30 -11.94 -15.78
CA LEU A 247 53.83 -10.99 -14.75
C LEU A 247 52.97 -9.87 -15.34
N ILE A 248 53.33 -9.34 -16.51
CA ILE A 248 52.57 -8.27 -17.18
C ILE A 248 51.23 -8.81 -17.69
N ILE A 249 51.23 -10.05 -18.20
CA ILE A 249 50.02 -10.70 -18.68
C ILE A 249 49.06 -10.95 -17.51
N GLU A 250 49.57 -11.39 -16.36
CA GLU A 250 48.79 -11.61 -15.14
C GLU A 250 48.20 -10.30 -14.61
N ASP A 251 48.97 -9.22 -14.54
CA ASP A 251 48.46 -7.89 -14.13
C ASP A 251 47.34 -7.38 -15.05
N LEU A 252 47.51 -7.52 -16.38
CA LEU A 252 46.48 -7.14 -17.35
C LEU A 252 45.23 -8.03 -17.23
N TRP A 253 45.40 -9.30 -16.88
CA TRP A 253 44.30 -10.23 -16.66
C TRP A 253 43.53 -9.91 -15.38
N GLU A 254 44.22 -9.58 -14.28
CA GLU A 254 43.57 -9.09 -13.06
C GLU A 254 42.79 -7.79 -13.31
N LEU A 255 43.33 -6.90 -14.14
CA LEU A 255 42.64 -5.68 -14.53
C LEU A 255 41.39 -5.97 -15.38
N LEU A 256 41.46 -6.94 -16.32
CA LEU A 256 40.29 -7.42 -17.04
C LEU A 256 39.22 -8.00 -16.08
N GLN A 257 39.64 -8.81 -15.10
CA GLN A 257 38.77 -9.35 -14.05
C GLN A 257 38.09 -8.23 -13.25
N TYR A 258 38.82 -7.15 -12.91
CA TYR A 258 38.27 -5.96 -12.26
C TYR A 258 37.19 -5.28 -13.11
N HIS A 259 37.46 -5.06 -14.41
CA HIS A 259 36.50 -4.38 -15.30
C HIS A 259 35.22 -5.21 -15.51
N VAL A 260 35.34 -6.52 -15.69
CA VAL A 260 34.18 -7.42 -15.78
C VAL A 260 33.42 -7.48 -14.45
N THR A 261 34.12 -7.52 -13.32
CA THR A 261 33.46 -7.57 -12.01
C THR A 261 32.62 -6.33 -11.75
N THR A 262 33.19 -5.15 -11.97
CA THR A 262 32.48 -3.88 -11.79
C THR A 262 31.36 -3.67 -12.82
N TYR A 263 31.44 -4.27 -14.01
CA TYR A 263 30.37 -4.29 -15.00
C TYR A 263 29.13 -5.06 -14.55
N PHE A 264 29.28 -6.21 -13.88
CA PHE A 264 28.13 -6.92 -13.32
C PHE A 264 27.64 -6.26 -12.03
N ASN A 265 28.56 -5.92 -11.13
CA ASN A 265 28.24 -5.36 -9.83
C ASN A 265 29.32 -4.37 -9.34
N ASN A 266 29.05 -3.08 -9.47
CA ASN A 266 29.97 -2.04 -9.04
C ASN A 266 30.05 -1.80 -7.52
N ASP A 267 29.14 -2.40 -6.73
CA ASP A 267 29.11 -2.28 -5.27
C ASP A 267 29.69 -3.54 -4.58
N THR A 268 30.52 -4.30 -5.31
CA THR A 268 31.14 -5.52 -4.80
C THR A 268 32.12 -5.19 -3.67
N SER A 269 32.04 -5.91 -2.55
CA SER A 269 32.95 -5.72 -1.42
C SER A 269 34.41 -6.01 -1.81
N ASN A 270 35.34 -5.27 -1.22
CA ASN A 270 36.80 -5.37 -1.47
C ASN A 270 37.24 -4.99 -2.89
N ILE A 271 36.37 -4.41 -3.71
CA ILE A 271 36.71 -3.90 -5.04
C ILE A 271 36.42 -2.39 -5.09
N PRO A 272 37.36 -1.56 -5.57
CA PRO A 272 37.12 -0.12 -5.66
C PRO A 272 36.05 0.17 -6.72
N PRO A 273 35.02 0.98 -6.41
CA PRO A 273 33.93 1.26 -7.35
C PRO A 273 34.47 2.06 -8.54
N ALA A 274 34.13 1.61 -9.75
CA ALA A 274 34.42 2.33 -10.97
C ALA A 274 33.59 3.63 -11.02
N ARG A 275 34.26 4.74 -11.34
CA ARG A 275 33.69 6.09 -11.37
C ARG A 275 33.86 6.71 -12.74
N HIS A 276 32.93 7.59 -13.09
CA HIS A 276 33.09 8.51 -14.19
C HIS A 276 34.22 9.52 -13.89
N ARG A 277 34.72 10.24 -14.90
CA ARG A 277 35.72 11.32 -14.72
C ARG A 277 35.25 12.41 -13.76
N SER A 278 33.94 12.57 -13.59
CA SER A 278 33.31 13.49 -12.64
C SER A 278 33.30 12.99 -11.18
N GLY A 279 33.81 11.79 -10.90
CA GLY A 279 33.81 11.18 -9.57
C GLY A 279 32.51 10.44 -9.20
N ARG A 280 31.45 10.54 -10.02
CA ARG A 280 30.19 9.78 -9.82
C ARG A 280 30.42 8.28 -10.02
N PRO A 281 29.98 7.39 -9.11
CA PRO A 281 30.03 5.94 -9.33
C PRO A 281 29.11 5.52 -10.48
N LEU A 282 29.56 4.59 -11.32
CA LEU A 282 28.79 4.07 -12.45
C LEU A 282 27.65 3.15 -11.95
N LYS A 283 26.45 3.29 -12.52
CA LYS A 283 25.30 2.41 -12.27
C LYS A 283 25.28 1.23 -13.26
N THR A 284 25.83 0.10 -12.83
CA THR A 284 25.93 -1.11 -13.65
C THR A 284 24.76 -2.08 -13.44
N ILE A 285 24.85 -3.34 -13.90
CA ILE A 285 23.69 -4.25 -14.04
C ILE A 285 22.98 -4.47 -12.69
N SER A 286 23.72 -4.83 -11.64
CA SER A 286 23.18 -5.10 -10.31
C SER A 286 22.41 -3.91 -9.74
N GLN A 287 22.94 -2.69 -9.85
CA GLN A 287 22.31 -1.46 -9.37
C GLN A 287 21.06 -1.08 -10.16
N ARG A 288 21.01 -1.39 -11.46
CA ARG A 288 19.81 -1.14 -12.28
C ARG A 288 18.65 -2.04 -11.86
N LEU A 289 18.93 -3.24 -11.40
CA LEU A 289 17.92 -4.20 -10.97
C LEU A 289 17.49 -3.98 -9.52
N LYS A 290 18.46 -3.77 -8.61
CA LYS A 290 18.26 -3.68 -7.16
C LYS A 290 17.88 -2.25 -6.71
N GLY A 291 17.43 -2.13 -5.46
CA GLY A 291 17.14 -0.85 -4.83
C GLY A 291 15.69 -0.36 -5.02
N LYS A 292 15.41 0.86 -4.53
CA LYS A 292 14.05 1.47 -4.59
C LYS A 292 13.74 1.99 -5.99
N GLU A 293 14.73 2.58 -6.65
CA GLU A 293 14.64 3.09 -8.03
C GLU A 293 15.04 2.03 -9.08
N GLY A 294 15.36 0.80 -8.64
CA GLY A 294 15.68 -0.30 -9.54
C GLY A 294 14.46 -0.76 -10.34
N ARG A 295 14.71 -1.39 -11.49
CA ARG A 295 13.68 -1.83 -12.45
C ARG A 295 12.58 -2.68 -11.83
N PHE A 296 12.91 -3.61 -10.92
CA PHE A 296 11.90 -4.46 -10.28
C PHE A 296 10.85 -3.66 -9.50
N ARG A 297 11.27 -2.70 -8.68
CA ARG A 297 10.33 -1.93 -7.85
C ARG A 297 9.70 -0.77 -8.61
N TYR A 298 10.47 -0.07 -9.44
CA TYR A 298 10.04 1.19 -10.05
C TYR A 298 9.38 1.03 -11.42
N ASN A 299 9.70 -0.04 -12.16
CA ASN A 299 9.18 -0.26 -13.52
C ASN A 299 8.36 -1.54 -13.68
N LEU A 300 8.48 -2.53 -12.79
CA LEU A 300 7.71 -3.78 -12.87
C LEU A 300 6.57 -3.78 -11.87
N SER A 301 6.87 -3.78 -10.56
CA SER A 301 5.86 -3.82 -9.50
C SER A 301 5.04 -2.53 -9.41
N GLY A 302 5.64 -1.38 -9.69
CA GLY A 302 4.95 -0.10 -9.79
C GLY A 302 5.18 0.50 -11.18
N LYS A 303 4.15 1.09 -11.77
CA LYS A 303 4.23 1.82 -13.04
C LYS A 303 3.34 3.05 -12.96
N ARG A 304 3.69 4.08 -13.73
CA ARG A 304 2.73 5.15 -14.04
C ARG A 304 1.76 4.61 -15.09
N VAL A 305 0.49 4.94 -14.91
CA VAL A 305 -0.60 4.52 -15.78
C VAL A 305 -1.16 5.72 -16.53
N ASN A 306 -1.72 5.47 -17.71
CA ASN A 306 -2.44 6.48 -18.50
C ASN A 306 -3.93 6.50 -18.08
N PHE A 307 -4.71 7.39 -18.68
CA PHE A 307 -6.16 7.52 -18.45
C PHE A 307 -6.52 7.72 -16.96
N SER A 308 -5.78 8.61 -16.31
CA SER A 308 -5.98 8.97 -14.92
C SER A 308 -5.91 10.48 -14.71
N ALA A 309 -6.67 10.99 -13.76
CA ALA A 309 -6.63 12.38 -13.32
C ALA A 309 -6.47 12.47 -11.80
N ARG A 310 -6.06 13.65 -11.32
CA ARG A 310 -5.89 13.94 -9.89
C ARG A 310 -6.23 15.40 -9.64
N THR A 311 -7.07 15.67 -8.65
CA THR A 311 -7.37 17.02 -8.17
C THR A 311 -7.91 16.97 -6.73
N VAL A 312 -8.11 18.14 -6.14
CA VAL A 312 -8.67 18.33 -4.80
C VAL A 312 -10.12 17.85 -4.75
N ILE A 313 -10.53 17.29 -3.61
CA ILE A 313 -11.91 16.86 -3.38
C ILE A 313 -12.76 17.94 -2.69
N SER A 314 -14.06 17.92 -2.95
CA SER A 314 -15.06 18.80 -2.31
C SER A 314 -16.29 17.99 -1.90
N PRO A 315 -16.97 18.34 -0.80
CA PRO A 315 -18.15 17.61 -0.33
C PRO A 315 -19.37 17.93 -1.20
N ASP A 316 -20.16 16.92 -1.56
CA ASP A 316 -21.48 17.10 -2.16
C ASP A 316 -22.46 16.05 -1.61
N PRO A 317 -23.38 16.42 -0.72
CA PRO A 317 -24.34 15.48 -0.13
C PRO A 317 -25.53 15.16 -1.06
N ASN A 318 -25.65 15.85 -2.20
CA ASN A 318 -26.79 15.69 -3.11
C ASN A 318 -26.55 14.62 -4.18
N ILE A 319 -25.30 14.24 -4.43
CA ILE A 319 -24.96 13.10 -5.28
C ILE A 319 -25.13 11.78 -4.51
N SER A 320 -25.43 10.70 -5.23
CA SER A 320 -25.51 9.37 -4.61
C SER A 320 -24.16 8.94 -4.04
N ILE A 321 -24.13 8.05 -3.05
CA ILE A 321 -22.86 7.48 -2.54
C ILE A 321 -22.06 6.72 -3.62
N ASP A 322 -22.74 6.23 -4.66
CA ASP A 322 -22.12 5.54 -5.79
C ASP A 322 -21.56 6.51 -6.85
N GLU A 323 -21.94 7.79 -6.79
CA GLU A 323 -21.55 8.80 -7.77
C GLU A 323 -20.30 9.57 -7.32
N VAL A 324 -19.48 9.95 -8.30
CA VAL A 324 -18.39 10.90 -8.13
C VAL A 324 -18.58 12.07 -9.09
N GLY A 325 -18.50 13.28 -8.55
CA GLY A 325 -18.56 14.49 -9.36
C GLY A 325 -17.25 14.70 -10.10
N VAL A 326 -17.27 14.67 -11.44
CA VAL A 326 -16.09 14.88 -12.29
C VAL A 326 -16.14 16.27 -12.94
N PRO A 327 -15.08 17.09 -12.82
CA PRO A 327 -14.93 18.34 -13.56
C PRO A 327 -15.09 18.17 -15.07
N LEU A 328 -15.79 19.11 -15.72
CA LEU A 328 -15.93 19.14 -17.18
C LEU A 328 -14.58 19.09 -17.91
N GLU A 329 -13.58 19.84 -17.44
CA GLU A 329 -12.21 19.83 -18.03
C GLU A 329 -11.62 18.40 -18.05
N ILE A 330 -11.80 17.62 -16.97
CA ILE A 330 -11.33 16.23 -16.88
C ILE A 330 -12.16 15.31 -17.79
N ALA A 331 -13.47 15.53 -17.85
CA ALA A 331 -14.38 14.73 -18.67
C ALA A 331 -14.13 14.92 -20.17
N GLU A 332 -13.66 16.10 -20.58
CA GLU A 332 -13.32 16.42 -21.96
C GLU A 332 -11.98 15.80 -22.41
N ASP A 333 -11.01 15.68 -21.51
CA ASP A 333 -9.68 15.11 -21.81
C ASP A 333 -9.68 13.57 -21.78
N LEU A 334 -10.39 12.98 -20.82
CA LEU A 334 -10.44 11.54 -20.65
C LEU A 334 -11.47 10.90 -21.58
N THR A 335 -11.16 9.72 -22.09
CA THR A 335 -12.03 9.01 -23.03
C THR A 335 -12.25 7.55 -22.65
N VAL A 336 -13.36 7.01 -23.15
CA VAL A 336 -13.76 5.62 -23.04
C VAL A 336 -13.91 5.04 -24.44
N PRO A 337 -13.24 3.92 -24.77
CA PRO A 337 -13.39 3.24 -26.04
C PRO A 337 -14.68 2.42 -26.03
N ILE A 338 -15.53 2.64 -27.02
CA ILE A 338 -16.77 1.91 -27.21
C ILE A 338 -16.76 1.29 -28.61
N LYS A 339 -16.97 -0.02 -28.67
CA LYS A 339 -17.14 -0.71 -29.94
C LYS A 339 -18.50 -0.37 -30.54
N VAL A 340 -18.48 -0.05 -31.83
CA VAL A 340 -19.68 0.22 -32.61
C VAL A 340 -20.41 -1.10 -32.87
N THR A 341 -21.64 -1.15 -32.42
CA THR A 341 -22.60 -2.25 -32.57
C THR A 341 -23.86 -1.74 -33.26
N THR A 342 -24.79 -2.65 -33.55
CA THR A 342 -26.08 -2.28 -34.12
C THR A 342 -26.92 -1.40 -33.20
N TRP A 343 -26.76 -1.52 -31.88
CA TRP A 343 -27.58 -0.80 -30.90
C TRP A 343 -27.12 0.62 -30.61
N ASN A 344 -25.80 0.88 -30.69
CA ASN A 344 -25.21 2.17 -30.30
C ASN A 344 -24.67 2.99 -31.49
N LEU A 345 -24.82 2.51 -32.73
CA LEU A 345 -24.31 3.18 -33.92
C LEU A 345 -24.80 4.62 -34.04
N GLU A 346 -26.10 4.84 -33.87
CA GLU A 346 -26.71 6.17 -34.00
C GLU A 346 -26.19 7.14 -32.94
N ASP A 347 -26.07 6.68 -31.70
CA ASP A 347 -25.56 7.51 -30.60
C ASP A 347 -24.07 7.83 -30.75
N LEU A 348 -23.26 6.86 -31.18
CA LEU A 348 -21.85 7.09 -31.46
C LEU A 348 -21.65 8.04 -32.65
N LYS A 349 -22.49 7.97 -33.69
CA LYS A 349 -22.49 8.95 -34.79
C LYS A 349 -22.77 10.36 -34.27
N LYS A 350 -23.72 10.54 -33.35
CA LYS A 350 -23.98 11.85 -32.71
C LYS A 350 -22.74 12.39 -32.00
N TYR A 351 -22.03 11.56 -31.22
CA TYR A 351 -20.81 12.01 -30.54
C TYR A 351 -19.66 12.33 -31.49
N VAL A 352 -19.56 11.64 -32.62
CA VAL A 352 -18.56 11.97 -33.65
C VAL A 352 -18.92 13.29 -34.32
N LEU A 353 -20.20 13.53 -34.61
CA LEU A 353 -20.69 14.76 -35.25
C LEU A 353 -20.76 15.99 -34.32
N SER A 354 -20.80 15.78 -33.01
CA SER A 354 -20.86 16.88 -32.04
C SER A 354 -19.58 17.72 -32.02
N ALA A 355 -19.73 19.05 -32.00
CA ALA A 355 -18.64 20.00 -31.76
C ALA A 355 -18.38 20.21 -30.26
N ASP A 356 -19.48 20.24 -29.49
CA ASP A 356 -19.49 20.51 -28.05
C ASP A 356 -19.50 19.21 -27.24
N TYR A 357 -19.17 19.33 -25.95
CA TYR A 357 -19.27 18.22 -25.01
C TYR A 357 -20.71 17.69 -24.95
N PRO A 358 -20.93 16.37 -25.02
CA PRO A 358 -19.94 15.30 -25.21
C PRO A 358 -19.59 15.05 -26.69
N ARG A 359 -18.30 14.96 -27.01
CA ARG A 359 -17.80 14.59 -28.36
C ARG A 359 -16.85 13.39 -28.35
N SER A 360 -16.49 12.93 -29.53
CA SER A 360 -15.46 11.90 -29.75
C SER A 360 -14.14 12.53 -30.16
N LEU A 361 -13.02 12.05 -29.60
CA LEU A 361 -11.68 12.54 -29.94
C LEU A 361 -11.00 11.66 -30.98
N TYR A 362 -11.24 10.35 -30.95
CA TYR A 362 -10.62 9.41 -31.88
C TYR A 362 -11.60 8.35 -32.36
N VAL A 363 -11.40 7.92 -33.62
CA VAL A 363 -12.06 6.74 -34.18
C VAL A 363 -10.99 5.77 -34.63
N LEU A 364 -11.05 4.54 -34.13
CA LEU A 364 -10.24 3.43 -34.59
C LEU A 364 -11.05 2.65 -35.62
N ARG A 365 -10.51 2.63 -36.84
CA ARG A 365 -11.05 1.83 -37.93
C ARG A 365 -10.68 0.34 -37.73
N PRO A 366 -11.37 -0.61 -38.41
CA PRO A 366 -11.10 -2.04 -38.27
C PRO A 366 -9.69 -2.45 -38.75
N ASP A 367 -9.06 -1.63 -39.59
CA ASP A 367 -7.66 -1.77 -40.03
C ASP A 367 -6.64 -1.43 -38.94
N GLY A 368 -7.09 -0.95 -37.77
CA GLY A 368 -6.24 -0.53 -36.66
C GLY A 368 -5.73 0.91 -36.78
N LYS A 369 -6.14 1.66 -37.80
CA LYS A 369 -5.76 3.07 -37.95
C LYS A 369 -6.58 3.93 -36.98
N ARG A 370 -5.89 4.60 -36.06
CA ARG A 370 -6.47 5.58 -35.13
C ARG A 370 -6.49 6.96 -35.81
N VAL A 371 -7.68 7.47 -36.09
CA VAL A 371 -7.92 8.77 -36.74
C VAL A 371 -8.36 9.77 -35.68
N LEU A 372 -7.75 10.96 -35.68
CA LEU A 372 -8.16 12.08 -34.83
C LEU A 372 -9.41 12.73 -35.44
N VAL A 373 -10.44 12.94 -34.63
CA VAL A 373 -11.66 13.65 -35.02
C VAL A 373 -11.44 15.15 -34.80
N ASN A 374 -11.32 15.90 -35.89
CA ASN A 374 -11.26 17.36 -35.89
C ASN A 374 -12.34 17.91 -36.85
N ASP A 375 -12.48 19.23 -36.95
CA ASP A 375 -13.55 19.84 -37.77
C ASP A 375 -13.51 19.43 -39.24
N LEU A 376 -12.33 19.08 -39.77
CA LEU A 376 -12.15 18.64 -41.16
C LEU A 376 -12.52 17.17 -41.36
N THR A 377 -12.15 16.30 -40.41
CA THR A 377 -12.34 14.85 -40.52
C THR A 377 -13.67 14.37 -39.96
N ARG A 378 -14.43 15.24 -39.30
CA ARG A 378 -15.64 14.89 -38.55
C ARG A 378 -16.69 14.20 -39.41
N GLN A 379 -17.04 14.82 -40.54
CA GLN A 379 -18.06 14.31 -41.45
C GLN A 379 -17.63 12.97 -42.06
N GLU A 380 -16.40 12.90 -42.54
CA GLU A 380 -15.83 11.66 -43.10
C GLU A 380 -15.83 10.52 -42.07
N CYS A 381 -15.43 10.79 -40.83
CA CYS A 381 -15.42 9.80 -39.75
C CYS A 381 -16.83 9.27 -39.44
N ALA A 382 -17.84 10.14 -39.47
CA ALA A 382 -19.23 9.76 -39.20
C ALA A 382 -19.82 8.91 -40.34
N ASP A 383 -19.52 9.28 -41.60
CA ASP A 383 -19.99 8.56 -42.79
C ASP A 383 -19.33 7.19 -42.94
N THR A 384 -18.04 7.10 -42.58
CA THR A 384 -17.26 5.85 -42.63
C THR A 384 -17.43 4.97 -41.39
N LEU A 385 -18.20 5.39 -40.39
CA LEU A 385 -18.41 4.64 -39.17
C LEU A 385 -19.22 3.38 -39.44
N CYS A 386 -18.61 2.21 -39.23
CA CYS A 386 -19.23 0.90 -39.44
C CYS A 386 -19.14 0.01 -38.20
N ILE A 387 -19.90 -1.09 -38.21
CA ILE A 387 -19.88 -2.08 -37.13
C ILE A 387 -18.47 -2.68 -37.03
N GLY A 388 -17.94 -2.73 -35.81
CA GLY A 388 -16.58 -3.17 -35.55
C GLY A 388 -15.55 -2.03 -35.46
N CYS A 389 -15.89 -0.79 -35.83
CA CYS A 389 -15.11 0.38 -35.44
C CYS A 389 -15.13 0.55 -33.91
N THR A 390 -14.14 1.26 -33.37
CA THR A 390 -14.13 1.69 -31.96
C THR A 390 -14.06 3.20 -31.89
N VAL A 391 -14.98 3.82 -31.14
CA VAL A 391 -15.04 5.26 -30.93
C VAL A 391 -14.53 5.57 -29.52
N GLU A 392 -13.53 6.43 -29.40
CA GLU A 392 -13.07 6.97 -28.12
C GLU A 392 -13.84 8.26 -27.83
N ARG A 393 -14.94 8.13 -27.07
CA ARG A 393 -15.77 9.26 -26.65
C ARG A 393 -15.34 9.82 -25.31
N GLN A 394 -15.60 11.10 -25.08
CA GLN A 394 -15.43 11.75 -23.79
C GLN A 394 -16.27 11.10 -22.68
N LEU A 395 -15.88 11.30 -21.43
CA LEU A 395 -16.63 10.77 -20.27
C LEU A 395 -18.01 11.40 -20.19
N ILE A 396 -19.03 10.59 -19.90
CA ILE A 396 -20.40 11.05 -19.70
C ILE A 396 -20.94 10.56 -18.35
N ASN A 397 -22.11 11.08 -17.95
CA ASN A 397 -22.81 10.62 -16.76
C ASN A 397 -23.10 9.12 -16.84
N GLY A 398 -22.81 8.40 -15.75
CA GLY A 398 -23.00 6.96 -15.65
C GLY A 398 -21.76 6.13 -16.03
N ASP A 399 -20.70 6.72 -16.57
CA ASP A 399 -19.47 5.96 -16.86
C ASP A 399 -18.80 5.42 -15.59
N THR A 400 -18.25 4.22 -15.71
CA THR A 400 -17.61 3.51 -14.60
C THR A 400 -16.15 3.93 -14.43
N VAL A 401 -15.80 4.41 -13.25
CA VAL A 401 -14.45 4.89 -12.90
C VAL A 401 -13.97 4.30 -11.57
N LEU A 402 -12.66 4.17 -11.41
CA LEU A 402 -12.06 3.82 -10.12
C LEU A 402 -11.59 5.09 -9.42
N PHE A 403 -11.97 5.24 -8.17
CA PHE A 403 -11.62 6.36 -7.32
C PHE A 403 -10.78 5.90 -6.15
N ASN A 404 -9.63 6.55 -5.94
CA ASN A 404 -8.57 6.10 -5.04
C ASN A 404 -7.98 7.25 -4.23
N ARG A 405 -7.82 7.05 -2.92
CA ARG A 405 -7.01 7.92 -2.05
C ARG A 405 -5.71 7.24 -1.66
N GLN A 406 -4.60 7.95 -1.84
CA GLN A 406 -3.29 7.51 -1.38
C GLN A 406 -3.02 8.10 0.01
N PRO A 407 -2.45 7.34 0.96
CA PRO A 407 -2.01 5.95 0.86
C PRO A 407 -3.17 4.94 0.93
N SER A 408 -3.13 3.91 0.07
CA SER A 408 -4.14 2.85 0.06
C SER A 408 -3.84 1.80 1.14
N LEU A 409 -4.51 1.91 2.29
CA LEU A 409 -4.26 1.05 3.46
C LEU A 409 -5.03 -0.28 3.43
N HIS A 410 -6.21 -0.28 2.81
CA HIS A 410 -7.06 -1.46 2.71
C HIS A 410 -7.72 -1.49 1.33
N ARG A 411 -8.37 -2.62 0.97
CA ARG A 411 -8.98 -2.78 -0.36
C ARG A 411 -10.01 -1.68 -0.69
N ILE A 412 -10.76 -1.21 0.31
CA ILE A 412 -11.81 -0.17 0.15
C ILE A 412 -11.20 1.23 -0.10
N SER A 413 -9.87 1.41 -0.02
CA SER A 413 -9.24 2.69 -0.40
C SER A 413 -9.26 2.92 -1.92
N ILE A 414 -9.66 1.92 -2.70
CA ILE A 414 -10.01 2.03 -4.11
C ILE A 414 -11.40 1.40 -4.32
N MET A 415 -12.34 2.18 -4.86
CA MET A 415 -13.69 1.71 -5.16
C MET A 415 -14.13 2.21 -6.53
N CYS A 416 -15.14 1.55 -7.08
CA CYS A 416 -15.76 1.91 -8.34
C CYS A 416 -16.92 2.88 -8.09
N HIS A 417 -16.91 4.02 -8.81
CA HIS A 417 -17.94 5.04 -8.79
C HIS A 417 -18.55 5.21 -10.20
N SER A 418 -19.75 5.76 -10.26
CA SER A 418 -20.38 6.30 -11.48
C SER A 418 -19.99 7.77 -11.65
N VAL A 419 -19.58 8.15 -12.85
CA VAL A 419 -19.28 9.54 -13.18
C VAL A 419 -20.56 10.36 -13.17
N ARG A 420 -20.48 11.55 -12.60
CA ARG A 420 -21.45 12.62 -12.80
C ARG A 420 -20.70 13.91 -13.09
N VAL A 421 -20.88 14.46 -14.28
CA VAL A 421 -20.12 15.62 -14.75
C VAL A 421 -20.70 16.91 -14.20
N PHE A 422 -19.83 17.77 -13.67
CA PHE A 422 -20.20 19.06 -13.09
C PHE A 422 -19.26 20.18 -13.57
N PRO A 423 -19.75 21.43 -13.61
CA PRO A 423 -18.88 22.58 -13.72
C PRO A 423 -18.03 22.74 -12.44
N GLY A 424 -16.78 23.16 -12.62
CA GLY A 424 -15.80 23.33 -11.54
C GLY A 424 -14.49 22.60 -11.83
N ARG A 425 -13.60 22.54 -10.84
CA ARG A 425 -12.25 21.97 -10.95
C ARG A 425 -11.90 20.93 -9.88
N THR A 426 -12.86 20.61 -9.01
CA THR A 426 -12.70 19.67 -7.89
C THR A 426 -13.51 18.40 -8.13
N LEU A 427 -13.02 17.28 -7.59
CA LEU A 427 -13.78 16.03 -7.57
C LEU A 427 -14.80 16.09 -6.44
N ARG A 428 -16.08 15.90 -6.73
CA ARG A 428 -17.12 15.95 -5.69
C ARG A 428 -17.37 14.56 -5.12
N LEU A 429 -17.35 14.44 -3.80
CA LEU A 429 -17.54 13.17 -3.09
C LEU A 429 -18.67 13.30 -2.07
N ASN A 430 -19.51 12.28 -1.97
CA ASN A 430 -20.50 12.19 -0.92
C ASN A 430 -19.81 12.02 0.45
N PRO A 431 -20.09 12.88 1.46
CA PRO A 431 -19.41 12.84 2.76
C PRO A 431 -19.54 11.51 3.52
N THR A 432 -20.60 10.72 3.27
CA THR A 432 -20.77 9.40 3.91
C THR A 432 -19.74 8.37 3.46
N VAL A 433 -19.06 8.62 2.33
CA VAL A 433 -18.04 7.76 1.73
C VAL A 433 -16.62 8.24 2.07
N CYS A 434 -16.47 9.32 2.85
CA CYS A 434 -15.16 9.76 3.35
C CYS A 434 -14.46 8.74 4.28
N PRO A 435 -15.16 8.05 5.21
CA PRO A 435 -14.52 7.10 6.13
C PRO A 435 -13.69 5.99 5.48
N PRO A 436 -14.15 5.27 4.43
CA PRO A 436 -13.31 4.27 3.77
C PRO A 436 -12.08 4.86 3.07
N TYR A 437 -12.14 6.10 2.57
CA TYR A 437 -10.94 6.75 2.04
C TYR A 437 -10.05 7.36 3.11
N ASN A 438 -10.55 7.46 4.35
CA ASN A 438 -9.98 8.26 5.42
C ASN A 438 -9.68 9.69 4.96
N ALA A 439 -10.56 10.23 4.11
CA ALA A 439 -10.41 11.52 3.44
C ALA A 439 -11.08 12.64 4.24
N ASP A 440 -10.50 13.82 4.20
CA ASP A 440 -11.10 15.06 4.68
C ASP A 440 -11.10 16.12 3.57
N PHE A 441 -11.54 17.33 3.87
CA PHE A 441 -11.73 18.41 2.90
C PHE A 441 -10.83 19.62 3.18
N ASP A 442 -9.63 19.39 3.74
CA ASP A 442 -8.67 20.47 4.07
C ASP A 442 -7.70 20.81 2.93
N GLY A 443 -7.83 20.14 1.78
CA GLY A 443 -6.92 20.22 0.64
C GLY A 443 -6.52 18.86 0.06
N ASP A 444 -7.03 17.78 0.64
CA ASP A 444 -6.84 16.41 0.17
C ASP A 444 -7.11 16.23 -1.33
N GLU A 445 -6.18 15.54 -2.01
CA GLU A 445 -6.27 15.21 -3.43
C GLU A 445 -6.51 13.72 -3.63
N MET A 446 -7.39 13.36 -4.56
CA MET A 446 -7.70 11.97 -4.90
C MET A 446 -7.47 11.69 -6.39
N ASN A 447 -7.21 10.42 -6.70
CA ASN A 447 -6.97 9.94 -8.05
C ASN A 447 -8.22 9.32 -8.65
N LEU A 448 -8.48 9.63 -9.91
CA LEU A 448 -9.50 9.05 -10.75
C LEU A 448 -8.83 8.21 -11.85
N HIS A 449 -9.29 7.00 -12.08
CA HIS A 449 -8.82 6.14 -13.18
C HIS A 449 -9.99 5.68 -14.04
N VAL A 450 -9.88 5.86 -15.34
CA VAL A 450 -10.93 5.51 -16.31
C VAL A 450 -10.64 4.16 -16.92
N ILE A 451 -11.56 3.22 -16.71
CA ILE A 451 -11.41 1.84 -17.17
C ILE A 451 -11.72 1.76 -18.67
N GLN A 452 -10.79 1.18 -19.44
CA GLN A 452 -10.87 1.15 -20.90
C GLN A 452 -11.60 -0.10 -21.42
N SER A 453 -11.19 -1.31 -20.99
CA SER A 453 -11.81 -2.56 -21.45
C SER A 453 -13.20 -2.77 -20.87
N GLU A 454 -14.09 -3.41 -21.64
CA GLU A 454 -15.45 -3.75 -21.23
C GLU A 454 -15.44 -4.77 -20.07
N GLU A 455 -14.62 -5.81 -20.17
CA GLU A 455 -14.48 -6.84 -19.12
C GLU A 455 -14.10 -6.24 -17.76
N ALA A 456 -13.12 -5.32 -17.73
CA ALA A 456 -12.69 -4.68 -16.50
C ALA A 456 -13.74 -3.70 -15.95
N ARG A 457 -14.55 -3.06 -16.82
CA ARG A 457 -15.66 -2.20 -16.38
C ARG A 457 -16.71 -3.03 -15.66
N VAL A 458 -17.09 -4.18 -16.23
CA VAL A 458 -18.06 -5.11 -15.62
C VAL A 458 -17.53 -5.68 -14.31
N GLU A 459 -16.25 -6.09 -14.27
CA GLU A 459 -15.61 -6.57 -13.03
C GLU A 459 -15.65 -5.51 -11.92
N ALA A 460 -15.26 -4.28 -12.23
CA ALA A 460 -15.25 -3.18 -11.28
C ALA A 460 -16.67 -2.83 -10.79
N GLU A 461 -17.65 -2.83 -11.67
CA GLU A 461 -19.04 -2.54 -11.32
C GLU A 461 -19.68 -3.64 -10.46
N LEU A 462 -19.39 -4.91 -10.73
CA LEU A 462 -19.96 -6.02 -9.95
C LEU A 462 -19.27 -6.24 -8.61
N LEU A 463 -17.95 -6.03 -8.52
CA LEU A 463 -17.16 -6.35 -7.33
C LEU A 463 -16.79 -5.14 -6.49
N MET A 464 -16.55 -3.99 -7.11
CA MET A 464 -15.91 -2.83 -6.46
C MET A 464 -16.82 -1.63 -6.25
N LYS A 465 -18.10 -1.69 -6.67
CA LYS A 465 -19.04 -0.58 -6.50
C LYS A 465 -19.21 -0.18 -5.04
N VAL A 466 -19.38 1.12 -4.77
CA VAL A 466 -19.40 1.67 -3.40
C VAL A 466 -20.47 1.01 -2.53
N HIS A 467 -21.71 0.93 -2.98
CA HIS A 467 -22.79 0.31 -2.20
C HIS A 467 -22.52 -1.17 -1.87
N ARG A 468 -21.71 -1.89 -2.67
CA ARG A 468 -21.33 -3.28 -2.39
C ARG A 468 -20.26 -3.40 -1.30
N GLN A 469 -19.62 -2.29 -0.93
CA GLN A 469 -18.55 -2.22 0.07
C GLN A 469 -19.00 -1.48 1.35
N ILE A 470 -20.32 -1.36 1.61
CA ILE A 470 -20.85 -0.73 2.83
C ILE A 470 -20.33 -1.44 4.08
N ILE A 471 -20.21 -2.77 4.07
CA ILE A 471 -19.72 -3.56 5.20
C ILE A 471 -18.21 -3.79 5.10
N SER A 472 -17.51 -3.55 6.21
CA SER A 472 -16.05 -3.73 6.30
C SER A 472 -15.66 -5.20 6.42
N PRO A 473 -14.70 -5.70 5.63
CA PRO A 473 -14.19 -7.07 5.77
C PRO A 473 -13.33 -7.28 7.02
N ARG A 474 -13.00 -6.22 7.76
CA ARG A 474 -12.20 -6.33 8.99
C ARG A 474 -13.02 -6.85 10.17
N HIS A 475 -14.27 -6.42 10.27
CA HIS A 475 -15.10 -6.61 11.47
C HIS A 475 -16.58 -6.86 11.18
N GLY A 476 -17.02 -6.86 9.92
CA GLY A 476 -18.42 -7.14 9.57
C GLY A 476 -19.41 -6.03 9.94
N HIS A 477 -18.95 -4.81 10.19
CA HIS A 477 -19.80 -3.64 10.47
C HIS A 477 -19.74 -2.61 9.35
N ALA A 478 -20.73 -1.73 9.29
CA ALA A 478 -20.79 -0.66 8.31
C ALA A 478 -19.59 0.30 8.42
N ILE A 479 -18.91 0.55 7.31
CA ILE A 479 -17.84 1.56 7.19
C ILE A 479 -18.33 2.81 6.45
N ILE A 480 -19.17 2.64 5.43
CA ILE A 480 -19.88 3.74 4.77
C ILE A 480 -21.14 4.01 5.58
N LYS A 481 -21.19 5.15 6.26
CA LYS A 481 -22.27 5.44 7.22
C LYS A 481 -22.51 6.94 7.39
N PRO A 482 -23.74 7.34 7.75
CA PRO A 482 -24.10 8.74 7.94
C PRO A 482 -23.58 9.28 9.28
N GLN A 483 -22.46 10.01 9.27
CA GLN A 483 -21.81 10.57 10.47
C GLN A 483 -22.12 12.06 10.72
N GLU A 484 -21.65 12.59 11.85
CA GLU A 484 -21.68 14.02 12.19
C GLU A 484 -23.07 14.68 12.07
N ASP A 485 -23.26 15.58 11.10
CA ASP A 485 -24.48 16.36 10.92
C ASP A 485 -25.69 15.48 10.60
N TYR A 486 -25.48 14.35 9.92
CA TYR A 486 -26.56 13.40 9.62
C TYR A 486 -27.11 12.76 10.91
N VAL A 487 -26.24 12.47 11.89
CA VAL A 487 -26.64 11.94 13.20
C VAL A 487 -27.39 13.01 13.99
N SER A 488 -26.90 14.25 13.96
CA SER A 488 -27.55 15.37 14.64
C SER A 488 -28.94 15.64 14.05
N GLY A 489 -29.06 15.64 12.73
CA GLY A 489 -30.33 15.80 12.02
C GLY A 489 -31.32 14.67 12.32
N ALA A 490 -30.86 13.41 12.28
CA ALA A 490 -31.69 12.25 12.63
C ALA A 490 -32.18 12.33 14.10
N TYR A 491 -31.31 12.75 15.02
CA TYR A 491 -31.69 12.95 16.42
C TYR A 491 -32.79 14.02 16.56
N TYR A 492 -32.58 15.23 16.05
CA TYR A 492 -33.58 16.30 16.14
C TYR A 492 -34.89 15.97 15.42
N MET A 493 -34.82 15.19 14.35
CA MET A 493 -36.00 14.71 13.64
C MET A 493 -36.83 13.73 14.47
N THR A 494 -36.18 12.83 15.22
CA THR A 494 -36.86 11.69 15.85
C THR A 494 -37.16 11.89 17.34
N ARG A 495 -36.88 13.06 17.90
CA ARG A 495 -37.31 13.42 19.27
C ARG A 495 -38.82 13.39 19.42
N ASN A 496 -39.30 13.19 20.64
CA ASN A 496 -40.73 13.10 20.93
C ASN A 496 -41.47 14.44 20.74
N ASP A 497 -40.77 15.56 20.87
CA ASP A 497 -41.28 16.92 20.67
C ASP A 497 -41.19 17.41 19.21
N ALA A 498 -40.63 16.61 18.30
CA ALA A 498 -40.47 16.98 16.89
C ALA A 498 -41.78 16.83 16.11
N LEU A 499 -42.48 17.95 15.91
CA LEU A 499 -43.75 18.04 15.18
C LEU A 499 -43.60 18.91 13.93
N PHE A 500 -44.06 18.38 12.80
CA PHE A 500 -44.01 19.03 11.49
C PHE A 500 -45.41 19.35 10.98
N THR A 501 -45.55 20.49 10.32
CA THR A 501 -46.79 20.84 9.60
C THR A 501 -46.93 19.98 8.34
N LYS A 502 -48.14 19.91 7.76
CA LYS A 502 -48.36 19.20 6.50
C LYS A 502 -47.42 19.65 5.38
N ALA A 503 -47.21 20.97 5.23
CA ALA A 503 -46.31 21.52 4.22
C ALA A 503 -44.86 21.10 4.43
N GLU A 504 -44.40 21.06 5.69
CA GLU A 504 -43.05 20.63 6.05
C GLU A 504 -42.85 19.13 5.84
N ALA A 505 -43.82 18.31 6.24
CA ALA A 505 -43.82 16.87 6.01
C ALA A 505 -43.75 16.55 4.51
N CYS A 506 -44.56 17.20 3.68
CA CYS A 506 -44.50 17.05 2.23
C CYS A 506 -43.14 17.41 1.67
N ASN A 507 -42.54 18.52 2.13
CA ASN A 507 -41.21 18.94 1.65
C ASN A 507 -40.11 17.94 2.03
N LEU A 508 -40.10 17.47 3.29
CA LEU A 508 -39.12 16.48 3.75
C LEU A 508 -39.23 15.15 3.01
N LEU A 509 -40.45 14.66 2.80
CA LEU A 509 -40.69 13.44 2.02
C LEU A 509 -40.32 13.63 0.54
N ALA A 510 -40.61 14.79 -0.05
CA ALA A 510 -40.22 15.10 -1.43
C ALA A 510 -38.69 15.13 -1.60
N ILE A 511 -37.94 15.68 -0.64
CA ILE A 511 -36.47 15.64 -0.64
C ILE A 511 -35.95 14.19 -0.57
N ALA A 512 -36.63 13.34 0.18
CA ALA A 512 -36.34 11.91 0.24
C ALA A 512 -36.87 11.11 -0.97
N GLY A 513 -37.57 11.74 -1.92
CA GLY A 513 -38.16 11.08 -3.08
C GLY A 513 -39.36 10.18 -2.75
N VAL A 514 -40.02 10.40 -1.61
CA VAL A 514 -41.23 9.68 -1.19
C VAL A 514 -42.46 10.50 -1.57
N ASN A 515 -43.33 9.92 -2.40
CA ASN A 515 -44.54 10.60 -2.90
C ASN A 515 -45.77 10.36 -2.02
N ASP A 516 -45.72 9.40 -1.10
CA ASP A 516 -46.83 9.03 -0.24
C ASP A 516 -46.79 9.80 1.07
N LEU A 517 -47.81 10.61 1.33
CA LEU A 517 -48.00 11.30 2.61
C LEU A 517 -48.85 10.40 3.54
N PRO A 518 -48.33 9.97 4.70
CA PRO A 518 -49.11 9.18 5.67
C PRO A 518 -50.24 10.00 6.30
N SER A 519 -51.14 9.36 7.05
CA SER A 519 -52.09 10.09 7.91
C SER A 519 -51.35 10.71 9.11
N PRO A 520 -51.73 11.92 9.57
CA PRO A 520 -51.09 12.55 10.72
C PRO A 520 -51.33 11.73 12.00
N ASP A 521 -50.29 11.59 12.82
CA ASP A 521 -50.27 10.78 14.05
C ASP A 521 -50.38 11.62 15.34
N LYS A 522 -50.28 12.94 15.23
CA LYS A 522 -50.37 13.89 16.37
C LYS A 522 -51.34 15.03 16.04
N GLY A 523 -52.64 14.71 16.04
CA GLY A 523 -53.69 15.66 15.66
C GLY A 523 -53.56 16.04 14.19
N ASP A 524 -53.44 17.33 13.89
CA ASP A 524 -53.22 17.85 12.53
C ASP A 524 -51.74 17.93 12.10
N LYS A 525 -50.83 17.45 12.96
CA LYS A 525 -49.37 17.49 12.74
C LYS A 525 -48.78 16.09 12.62
N TYR A 526 -47.60 16.03 12.03
CA TYR A 526 -46.84 14.81 11.79
C TYR A 526 -45.67 14.73 12.77
N SER A 527 -45.50 13.60 13.45
CA SER A 527 -44.28 13.36 14.21
C SER A 527 -43.12 13.06 13.27
N GLY A 528 -41.91 13.50 13.62
CA GLY A 528 -40.73 13.13 12.83
C GLY A 528 -40.39 11.63 12.88
N LYS A 529 -40.86 10.91 13.91
CA LYS A 529 -40.78 9.44 13.97
C LYS A 529 -41.60 8.79 12.86
N LEU A 530 -42.81 9.27 12.59
CA LEU A 530 -43.65 8.82 11.48
C LEU A 530 -42.97 9.09 10.13
N LEU A 531 -42.45 10.30 9.93
CA LEU A 531 -41.77 10.67 8.69
C LEU A 531 -40.51 9.82 8.45
N PHE A 532 -39.72 9.56 9.49
CA PHE A 532 -38.55 8.70 9.37
C PHE A 532 -38.91 7.23 9.08
N SER A 533 -40.03 6.76 9.63
CA SER A 533 -40.55 5.40 9.39
C SER A 533 -40.85 5.12 7.91
N MET A 534 -41.19 6.15 7.13
CA MET A 534 -41.43 6.02 5.68
C MET A 534 -40.18 5.62 4.90
N LEU A 535 -38.98 5.77 5.47
CA LEU A 535 -37.72 5.35 4.85
C LEU A 535 -37.32 3.91 5.20
N LEU A 536 -37.96 3.29 6.18
CA LEU A 536 -37.57 1.99 6.71
C LEU A 536 -38.30 0.85 5.98
N PRO A 537 -37.63 -0.31 5.76
CA PRO A 537 -38.31 -1.50 5.28
C PRO A 537 -39.35 -2.00 6.29
N LYS A 538 -40.50 -2.47 5.80
CA LYS A 538 -41.60 -2.98 6.63
C LYS A 538 -41.24 -4.20 7.48
N GLU A 539 -40.19 -4.94 7.13
CA GLU A 539 -39.76 -6.11 7.90
C GLU A 539 -38.80 -5.76 9.05
N LEU A 540 -38.37 -4.49 9.14
CA LEU A 540 -37.35 -4.08 10.09
C LEU A 540 -37.92 -4.07 11.52
N ASN A 541 -37.33 -4.92 12.36
CA ASN A 541 -37.62 -5.01 13.78
C ASN A 541 -36.33 -4.78 14.59
N LEU A 542 -36.36 -3.81 15.50
CA LEU A 542 -35.20 -3.42 16.29
C LEU A 542 -35.64 -2.85 17.64
N GLN A 543 -35.00 -3.35 18.71
CA GLN A 543 -35.17 -2.80 20.05
C GLN A 543 -33.79 -2.56 20.63
N MET A 544 -33.51 -1.31 21.02
CA MET A 544 -32.28 -0.95 21.68
C MET A 544 -32.48 0.22 22.64
N ARG A 545 -31.50 0.43 23.50
CA ARG A 545 -31.47 1.56 24.42
C ARG A 545 -30.51 2.63 23.91
N SER A 546 -30.93 3.89 23.98
CA SER A 546 -30.08 5.04 23.65
C SER A 546 -28.98 5.23 24.69
N ARG A 547 -27.84 5.77 24.27
CA ARG A 547 -26.76 6.26 25.12
C ARG A 547 -27.20 7.38 26.07
N LEU A 548 -28.32 8.04 25.79
CA LEU A 548 -28.87 9.11 26.63
C LEU A 548 -29.60 8.57 27.88
N SER A 549 -29.89 7.27 27.93
CA SER A 549 -30.57 6.67 29.07
C SER A 549 -29.77 6.82 30.37
N LYS A 550 -30.48 7.16 31.46
CA LYS A 550 -29.90 7.35 32.80
C LYS A 550 -30.05 6.13 33.69
N LYS A 551 -30.88 5.17 33.30
CA LYS A 551 -31.24 3.99 34.09
C LYS A 551 -30.41 2.76 33.68
N PRO A 552 -30.11 1.83 34.62
CA PRO A 552 -29.36 0.62 34.32
C PRO A 552 -30.10 -0.30 33.33
N ALA A 553 -29.36 -1.20 32.68
CA ALA A 553 -29.81 -1.95 31.50
C ALA A 553 -31.08 -2.83 31.69
N HIS A 554 -31.45 -3.15 32.93
CA HIS A 554 -32.61 -3.99 33.27
C HIS A 554 -33.90 -3.20 33.54
N GLU A 555 -33.86 -1.87 33.65
CA GLU A 555 -35.03 -1.03 33.89
C GLU A 555 -35.43 -0.25 32.64
N ILE A 556 -36.71 -0.18 32.28
CA ILE A 556 -37.18 0.71 31.20
C ILE A 556 -37.02 2.16 31.66
N ASP A 557 -36.31 2.98 30.87
CA ASP A 557 -36.20 4.41 31.15
C ASP A 557 -37.56 5.09 30.92
N PRO A 558 -38.10 5.88 31.85
CA PRO A 558 -39.35 6.61 31.65
C PRO A 558 -39.27 7.67 30.55
N ASP A 559 -38.05 8.07 30.13
CA ASP A 559 -37.87 8.96 28.99
C ASP A 559 -38.22 8.24 27.66
N PRO A 560 -39.25 8.70 26.92
CA PRO A 560 -39.67 8.08 25.66
C PRO A 560 -38.61 8.16 24.56
N ASP A 561 -37.64 9.08 24.66
CA ASP A 561 -36.56 9.20 23.68
C ASP A 561 -35.35 8.30 24.02
N ALA A 562 -35.32 7.69 25.21
CA ALA A 562 -34.23 6.84 25.66
C ALA A 562 -34.34 5.35 25.23
N ASN A 563 -35.51 4.91 24.76
CA ASN A 563 -35.75 3.54 24.30
C ASN A 563 -36.16 3.51 22.83
N ILE A 564 -35.27 3.03 21.96
CA ILE A 564 -35.47 2.98 20.51
C ILE A 564 -36.16 1.66 20.16
N VAL A 565 -37.40 1.76 19.67
CA VAL A 565 -38.23 0.61 19.26
C VAL A 565 -38.75 0.83 17.86
N ILE A 566 -38.31 -0.02 16.94
CA ILE A 566 -38.81 -0.12 15.58
C ILE A 566 -39.51 -1.47 15.46
N LYS A 567 -40.79 -1.44 15.08
CA LYS A 567 -41.57 -2.64 14.84
C LYS A 567 -42.24 -2.54 13.48
N ASP A 568 -42.07 -3.56 12.66
CA ASP A 568 -42.64 -3.65 11.30
C ASP A 568 -42.36 -2.39 10.45
N GLY A 569 -41.13 -1.86 10.55
CA GLY A 569 -40.70 -0.64 9.86
C GLY A 569 -41.19 0.68 10.47
N ILE A 570 -41.95 0.65 11.56
CA ILE A 570 -42.46 1.85 12.24
C ILE A 570 -41.64 2.14 13.49
N LEU A 571 -41.05 3.35 13.56
CA LEU A 571 -40.34 3.86 14.73
C LEU A 571 -41.37 4.34 15.77
N LEU A 572 -41.63 3.53 16.79
CA LEU A 572 -42.63 3.78 17.82
C LEU A 572 -42.11 4.72 18.92
N SER A 573 -40.87 4.51 19.36
CA SER A 573 -40.25 5.28 20.44
C SER A 573 -38.75 5.42 20.23
N GLY A 574 -38.14 6.39 20.94
CA GLY A 574 -36.70 6.64 20.93
C GLY A 574 -36.26 7.69 19.90
N ALA A 575 -35.20 8.43 20.26
CA ALA A 575 -34.51 9.33 19.34
C ALA A 575 -33.26 8.64 18.78
N LEU A 576 -33.03 8.77 17.47
CA LEU A 576 -31.93 8.14 16.78
C LEU A 576 -30.60 8.82 17.09
N GLU A 577 -29.60 8.01 17.39
CA GLU A 577 -28.22 8.41 17.69
C GLU A 577 -27.23 7.61 16.83
N SER A 578 -25.93 7.94 16.91
CA SER A 578 -24.87 7.31 16.11
C SER A 578 -24.92 5.78 16.13
N LYS A 579 -25.14 5.15 17.31
CA LYS A 579 -25.21 3.68 17.41
C LYS A 579 -26.36 3.10 16.59
N SER A 580 -27.55 3.70 16.69
CA SER A 580 -28.75 3.23 15.99
C SER A 580 -28.70 3.51 14.49
N PHE A 581 -28.34 4.74 14.10
CA PHE A 581 -28.47 5.23 12.73
C PHE A 581 -27.27 4.82 11.87
N GLU A 582 -26.04 4.86 12.39
CA GLU A 582 -24.84 4.53 11.62
C GLU A 582 -24.64 3.02 11.41
N ASN A 583 -25.02 2.19 12.39
CA ASN A 583 -24.68 0.77 12.39
C ASN A 583 -25.94 -0.10 12.38
N GLU A 584 -26.70 -0.16 13.46
CA GLU A 584 -27.71 -1.20 13.68
C GLU A 584 -28.85 -1.20 12.64
N ILE A 585 -29.40 -0.02 12.31
CA ILE A 585 -30.45 0.10 11.28
C ILE A 585 -29.86 -0.25 9.90
N LEU A 586 -28.72 0.34 9.56
CA LEU A 586 -28.07 0.16 8.26
C LEU A 586 -27.65 -1.29 8.02
N GLU A 587 -26.99 -1.93 8.98
CA GLU A 587 -26.56 -3.33 8.93
C GLU A 587 -27.75 -4.28 8.78
N LYS A 588 -28.83 -4.06 9.53
CA LYS A 588 -30.07 -4.85 9.37
C LYS A 588 -30.70 -4.68 7.99
N ILE A 589 -30.73 -3.47 7.44
CA ILE A 589 -31.24 -3.24 6.08
C ILE A 589 -30.41 -4.01 5.05
N VAL A 590 -29.07 -3.97 5.17
CA VAL A 590 -28.16 -4.74 4.32
C VAL A 590 -28.48 -6.24 4.40
N HIS A 591 -28.70 -6.78 5.60
CA HIS A 591 -28.99 -8.20 5.79
C HIS A 591 -30.38 -8.62 5.31
N LEU A 592 -31.40 -7.76 5.44
CA LEU A 592 -32.78 -8.09 5.08
C LEU A 592 -33.08 -7.93 3.58
N ARG A 593 -32.58 -6.85 2.96
CA ARG A 593 -32.96 -6.44 1.60
C ARG A 593 -31.75 -6.21 0.67
N GLY A 594 -30.53 -6.43 1.16
CA GLY A 594 -29.30 -6.30 0.39
C GLY A 594 -28.76 -4.87 0.30
N ASN A 595 -27.63 -4.74 -0.38
CA ASN A 595 -26.87 -3.49 -0.49
C ASN A 595 -27.60 -2.38 -1.27
N GLU A 596 -28.45 -2.73 -2.24
CA GLU A 596 -29.22 -1.73 -3.01
C GLU A 596 -30.29 -1.02 -2.16
N ALA A 597 -30.91 -1.75 -1.23
CA ALA A 597 -31.85 -1.14 -0.29
C ALA A 597 -31.11 -0.22 0.70
N ALA A 598 -29.92 -0.62 1.13
CA ALA A 598 -29.06 0.19 1.97
C ALA A 598 -28.59 1.48 1.26
N LEU A 599 -28.24 1.40 -0.02
CA LEU A 599 -27.95 2.56 -0.87
C LEU A 599 -29.10 3.58 -0.85
N ARG A 600 -30.32 3.11 -1.18
CA ARG A 600 -31.51 3.98 -1.19
C ARG A 600 -31.78 4.59 0.19
N PHE A 601 -31.64 3.80 1.25
CA PHE A 601 -31.81 4.30 2.62
C PHE A 601 -30.79 5.37 2.98
N VAL A 602 -29.50 5.16 2.70
CA VAL A 602 -28.44 6.13 3.01
C VAL A 602 -28.66 7.44 2.24
N ASP A 603 -28.92 7.37 0.93
CA ASP A 603 -29.13 8.57 0.11
C ASP A 603 -30.36 9.38 0.57
N THR A 604 -31.46 8.71 0.90
CA THR A 604 -32.70 9.39 1.30
C THR A 604 -32.65 9.91 2.73
N ALA A 605 -32.17 9.10 3.68
CA ALA A 605 -32.09 9.46 5.08
C ALA A 605 -31.07 10.59 5.32
N THR A 606 -29.94 10.60 4.62
CA THR A 606 -28.94 11.67 4.75
C THR A 606 -29.46 13.03 4.28
N ARG A 607 -30.13 13.08 3.12
CA ARG A 607 -30.74 14.30 2.59
C ARG A 607 -31.84 14.84 3.50
N MET A 608 -32.71 13.95 4.01
CA MET A 608 -33.77 14.33 4.92
C MET A 608 -33.22 14.84 6.27
N SER A 609 -32.26 14.12 6.86
CA SER A 609 -31.59 14.55 8.10
C SER A 609 -30.90 15.92 7.93
N LEU A 610 -30.25 16.15 6.78
CA LEU A 610 -29.62 17.43 6.48
C LEU A 610 -30.65 18.55 6.37
N ALA A 611 -31.78 18.33 5.69
CA ALA A 611 -32.85 19.31 5.59
C ALA A 611 -33.43 19.69 6.97
N VAL A 612 -33.60 18.71 7.87
CA VAL A 612 -34.06 18.96 9.24
C VAL A 612 -33.06 19.78 10.03
N ILE A 613 -31.77 19.42 10.00
CA ILE A 613 -30.76 20.16 10.80
C ILE A 613 -30.56 21.59 10.28
N THR A 614 -30.61 21.80 8.96
CA THR A 614 -30.56 23.14 8.36
C THR A 614 -31.74 24.00 8.80
N ARG A 615 -32.94 23.43 8.86
CA ARG A 615 -34.14 24.14 9.34
C ARG A 615 -34.10 24.42 10.84
N GLN A 616 -33.67 23.44 11.65
CA GLN A 616 -33.60 23.59 13.10
C GLN A 616 -32.58 24.65 13.51
N GLY A 617 -31.48 24.76 12.76
CA GLY A 617 -30.36 25.63 13.07
C GLY A 617 -29.55 25.06 14.23
N LEU A 618 -28.37 24.51 13.92
CA LEU A 618 -27.44 24.00 14.94
C LEU A 618 -26.20 24.91 15.00
N SER A 619 -25.88 25.41 16.18
CA SER A 619 -24.68 26.21 16.40
C SER A 619 -24.10 25.98 17.79
N VAL A 620 -22.78 26.17 17.91
CA VAL A 620 -22.04 26.10 19.17
C VAL A 620 -21.33 27.42 19.38
N SER A 621 -21.47 27.98 20.59
CA SER A 621 -20.88 29.26 20.99
C SER A 621 -19.98 29.10 22.21
N LEU A 622 -19.18 30.13 22.54
CA LEU A 622 -18.38 30.14 23.77
C LEU A 622 -19.23 30.05 25.05
N ARG A 623 -20.51 30.49 25.00
CA ARG A 623 -21.44 30.38 26.14
C ARG A 623 -21.71 28.93 26.52
N ASN A 624 -21.67 28.03 25.55
CA ASN A 624 -21.81 26.58 25.77
C ASN A 624 -20.67 25.99 26.61
N TYR A 625 -19.56 26.72 26.80
CA TYR A 625 -18.43 26.29 27.63
C TYR A 625 -18.20 27.21 28.83
N SER A 626 -19.13 28.12 29.11
CA SER A 626 -19.02 29.05 30.23
C SER A 626 -19.60 28.42 31.49
N LEU A 627 -18.85 28.42 32.59
CA LEU A 627 -19.30 27.91 33.88
C LEU A 627 -19.74 29.07 34.79
N PRO A 628 -20.87 28.94 35.50
CA PRO A 628 -21.19 29.81 36.63
C PRO A 628 -20.13 29.71 37.71
N SER A 629 -19.95 30.79 38.47
CA SER A 629 -18.97 30.90 39.55
C SER A 629 -19.10 29.78 40.59
N GLU A 630 -20.31 29.36 40.94
CA GLU A 630 -20.56 28.28 41.89
C GLU A 630 -19.94 26.94 41.46
N ILE A 631 -20.08 26.59 40.17
CA ILE A 631 -19.54 25.34 39.63
C ILE A 631 -18.04 25.48 39.40
N GLY A 632 -17.57 26.66 38.99
CA GLY A 632 -16.15 26.99 38.94
C GLY A 632 -15.45 26.75 40.28
N ASN A 633 -16.04 27.24 41.38
CA ASN A 633 -15.52 27.07 42.73
C ASN A 633 -15.44 25.59 43.12
N LYS A 634 -16.46 24.77 42.80
CA LYS A 634 -16.41 23.31 43.04
C LYS A 634 -15.28 22.63 42.27
N VAL A 635 -15.00 23.07 41.05
CA VAL A 635 -13.87 22.54 40.26
C VAL A 635 -12.54 22.95 40.90
N GLU A 636 -12.42 24.19 41.37
CA GLU A 636 -11.22 24.68 42.08
C GLU A 636 -11.01 23.92 43.40
N GLU A 637 -12.06 23.64 44.17
CA GLU A 637 -12.01 22.81 45.37
C GLU A 637 -11.45 21.40 45.06
N LEU A 638 -11.94 20.75 44.00
CA LEU A 638 -11.41 19.45 43.56
C LEU A 638 -9.93 19.51 43.17
N GLN A 639 -9.49 20.60 42.53
CA GLN A 639 -8.09 20.82 42.19
C GLN A 639 -7.23 21.03 43.45
N ASP A 640 -7.74 21.72 44.47
CA ASP A 640 -7.04 21.95 45.72
C ASP A 640 -6.94 20.66 46.57
N THR A 641 -8.00 19.85 46.62
CA THR A 641 -7.93 18.51 47.22
C THR A 641 -6.85 17.67 46.55
N MET A 642 -6.80 17.68 45.22
CA MET A 642 -5.79 16.96 44.45
C MET A 642 -4.36 17.42 44.78
N ARG A 643 -4.12 18.73 44.90
CA ARG A 643 -2.82 19.27 45.31
C ARG A 643 -2.40 18.75 46.69
N ARG A 644 -3.32 18.79 47.67
CA ARG A 644 -3.07 18.29 49.03
C ARG A 644 -2.76 16.79 49.04
N GLU A 645 -3.49 15.98 48.27
CA GLU A 645 -3.23 14.54 48.15
C GLU A 645 -1.85 14.25 47.53
N ILE A 646 -1.46 15.00 46.50
CA ILE A 646 -0.14 14.87 45.87
C ILE A 646 0.97 15.28 46.83
N ASP A 647 0.81 16.38 47.56
CA ASP A 647 1.78 16.82 48.57
C ASP A 647 1.92 15.78 49.69
N THR A 648 0.81 15.18 50.13
CA THR A 648 0.82 14.07 51.09
C THR A 648 1.60 12.87 50.56
N ALA A 649 1.39 12.48 49.30
CA ALA A 649 2.14 11.39 48.67
C ALA A 649 3.65 11.70 48.57
N ILE A 650 4.01 12.96 48.28
CA ILE A 650 5.41 13.42 48.23
C ILE A 650 6.03 13.39 49.64
N MET A 651 5.28 13.76 50.68
CA MET A 651 5.75 13.65 52.08
C MET A 651 5.97 12.20 52.50
N GLN A 652 5.03 11.29 52.19
CA GLN A 652 5.19 9.85 52.43
C GLN A 652 6.44 9.30 51.74
N TYR A 653 6.72 9.74 50.52
CA TYR A 653 7.94 9.34 49.81
C TYR A 653 9.22 9.87 50.47
N LYS A 654 9.22 11.13 50.94
CA LYS A 654 10.36 11.73 51.65
C LYS A 654 10.62 11.06 53.00
N ASN A 655 9.56 10.66 53.70
CA ASN A 655 9.63 10.01 55.01
C ASN A 655 9.85 8.49 54.91
N GLY A 656 9.90 7.92 53.69
CA GLY A 656 10.09 6.48 53.48
C GLY A 656 8.87 5.62 53.84
N THR A 657 7.72 6.22 54.13
CA THR A 657 6.48 5.52 54.53
C THR A 657 5.54 5.20 53.36
N LEU A 658 5.93 5.53 52.13
CA LEU A 658 5.12 5.24 50.94
C LEU A 658 5.11 3.74 50.66
N GLU A 659 3.92 3.16 50.51
CA GLU A 659 3.77 1.77 50.07
C GLU A 659 4.30 1.56 48.65
N ARG A 660 5.12 0.53 48.49
CA ARG A 660 5.73 0.16 47.21
C ARG A 660 4.75 -0.66 46.39
N ILE A 661 4.53 -0.25 45.14
CA ILE A 661 3.79 -1.07 44.17
C ILE A 661 4.69 -2.24 43.73
N SER A 662 4.14 -3.46 43.73
CA SER A 662 4.88 -4.65 43.32
C SER A 662 5.49 -4.49 41.92
N GLY A 663 6.76 -4.89 41.76
CA GLY A 663 7.50 -4.78 40.50
C GLY A 663 7.95 -3.36 40.10
N ARG A 664 7.57 -2.31 40.85
CA ARG A 664 8.00 -0.92 40.59
C ARG A 664 9.07 -0.47 41.57
N SER A 665 9.87 0.53 41.21
CA SER A 665 10.72 1.23 42.18
C SER A 665 9.87 2.14 43.10
N MET A 666 10.40 2.55 44.25
CA MET A 666 9.70 3.51 45.15
C MET A 666 9.34 4.82 44.43
N ARG A 667 10.24 5.28 43.56
CA ARG A 667 10.04 6.49 42.78
C ARG A 667 8.97 6.33 41.70
N GLU A 668 8.93 5.19 41.03
CA GLU A 668 7.86 4.89 40.07
C GLU A 668 6.53 4.71 40.77
N SER A 669 6.52 4.10 41.97
CA SER A 669 5.31 3.96 42.80
C SER A 669 4.72 5.33 43.16
N LEU A 670 5.57 6.32 43.48
CA LEU A 670 5.14 7.70 43.69
C LEU A 670 4.52 8.30 42.42
N GLU A 671 5.18 8.16 41.27
CA GLU A 671 4.70 8.71 40.00
C GLU A 671 3.36 8.09 39.59
N ASP A 672 3.20 6.76 39.72
CA ASP A 672 1.97 6.04 39.40
C ASP A 672 0.82 6.47 40.34
N LYS A 673 1.09 6.64 41.66
CA LYS A 673 0.11 7.14 42.62
C LYS A 673 -0.37 8.56 42.26
N ILE A 674 0.55 9.45 41.88
CA ILE A 674 0.20 10.82 41.46
C ILE A 674 -0.59 10.83 40.15
N MET A 675 -0.21 10.01 39.17
CA MET A 675 -0.96 9.86 37.92
C MET A 675 -2.39 9.33 38.16
N GLY A 676 -2.55 8.42 39.13
CA GLY A 676 -3.86 7.94 39.57
C GLY A 676 -4.72 9.03 40.18
N ILE A 677 -4.16 9.84 41.08
CA ILE A 677 -4.86 10.98 41.71
C ILE A 677 -5.32 11.98 40.65
N THR A 678 -4.41 12.42 39.76
CA THR A 678 -4.72 13.41 38.72
C THR A 678 -5.79 12.93 37.74
N SER A 679 -5.79 11.63 37.40
CA SER A 679 -6.82 11.03 36.54
C SER A 679 -8.18 11.01 37.22
N ARG A 680 -8.23 10.63 38.51
CA ARG A 680 -9.47 10.63 39.31
C ARG A 680 -10.08 12.03 39.44
N THR A 681 -9.26 13.05 39.69
CA THR A 681 -9.72 14.44 39.78
C THR A 681 -10.35 14.89 38.48
N ARG A 682 -9.71 14.61 37.34
CA ARG A 682 -10.26 14.93 36.02
C ARG A 682 -11.62 14.27 35.80
N ASP A 683 -11.75 12.99 36.12
CA ASP A 683 -13.00 12.24 35.92
C ASP A 683 -14.12 12.75 36.85
N ASN A 684 -13.80 13.13 38.09
CA ASN A 684 -14.74 13.75 39.02
C ASN A 684 -15.19 15.15 38.54
N SER A 685 -14.26 15.98 38.05
CA SER A 685 -14.60 17.26 37.42
C SER A 685 -15.49 17.06 36.19
N GLY A 686 -15.27 15.99 35.43
CA GLY A 686 -16.12 15.60 34.31
C GLY A 686 -17.58 15.35 34.70
N LYS A 687 -17.81 14.61 35.79
CA LYS A 687 -19.16 14.36 36.31
C LYS A 687 -19.86 15.65 36.77
N VAL A 688 -19.12 16.57 37.40
CA VAL A 688 -19.68 17.87 37.82
C VAL A 688 -20.13 18.69 36.61
N ILE A 689 -19.29 18.74 35.58
CA ILE A 689 -19.58 19.45 34.32
C ILE A 689 -20.78 18.83 33.60
N GLU A 690 -20.83 17.50 33.51
CA GLU A 690 -21.90 16.77 32.85
C GLU A 690 -23.26 16.99 33.52
N ASN A 691 -23.29 16.95 34.86
CA ASN A 691 -24.50 17.20 35.63
C ASN A 691 -25.00 18.64 35.48
N HIS A 692 -24.09 19.61 35.32
CA HIS A 692 -24.47 21.01 35.23
C HIS A 692 -25.03 21.40 33.86
N PHE A 693 -24.30 21.11 32.77
CA PHE A 693 -24.70 21.59 31.46
C PHE A 693 -25.93 20.86 30.88
N GLY A 694 -26.26 19.67 31.39
CA GLY A 694 -27.43 18.91 30.95
C GLY A 694 -27.43 18.58 29.45
N PHE A 695 -28.60 18.17 28.93
CA PHE A 695 -28.80 17.87 27.50
C PHE A 695 -29.28 19.08 26.69
N THR A 696 -29.46 20.23 27.33
CA THR A 696 -29.84 21.50 26.68
C THR A 696 -28.64 22.17 26.03
N ASN A 697 -27.42 21.83 26.45
CA ASN A 697 -26.21 22.34 25.84
C ASN A 697 -25.86 21.56 24.56
N THR A 698 -25.90 22.25 23.43
CA THR A 698 -25.58 21.72 22.10
C THR A 698 -24.24 20.96 22.03
N ALA A 699 -23.19 21.51 22.65
CA ALA A 699 -21.85 20.91 22.59
C ALA A 699 -21.79 19.53 23.27
N ILE A 700 -22.49 19.38 24.39
CA ILE A 700 -22.53 18.13 25.16
C ILE A 700 -23.52 17.16 24.53
N LEU A 701 -24.63 17.67 24.00
CA LEU A 701 -25.58 16.88 23.25
C LEU A 701 -24.89 16.19 22.06
N MET A 702 -24.16 16.94 21.22
CA MET A 702 -23.39 16.40 20.09
C MET A 702 -22.41 15.31 20.51
N ALA A 703 -21.71 15.50 21.63
CA ALA A 703 -20.78 14.52 22.17
C ALA A 703 -21.49 13.24 22.65
N LYS A 704 -22.67 13.35 23.26
CA LYS A 704 -23.42 12.20 23.78
C LYS A 704 -24.13 11.39 22.70
N ILE A 705 -24.76 12.04 21.72
CA ILE A 705 -25.37 11.34 20.58
C ILE A 705 -24.31 10.72 19.65
N GLY A 706 -23.05 11.13 19.81
CA GLY A 706 -21.89 10.61 19.08
C GLY A 706 -21.75 11.20 17.68
N ALA A 707 -22.28 12.41 17.45
CA ALA A 707 -22.11 13.12 16.18
C ALA A 707 -20.68 13.65 16.03
N ARG A 708 -20.25 14.52 16.94
CA ARG A 708 -18.89 15.07 16.96
C ARG A 708 -18.52 15.58 18.35
N GLY A 709 -17.26 15.38 18.73
CA GLY A 709 -16.73 15.81 20.03
C GLY A 709 -16.80 14.72 21.10
N SER A 710 -16.01 14.90 22.15
CA SER A 710 -15.95 14.01 23.31
C SER A 710 -16.21 14.79 24.59
N LEU A 711 -16.72 14.11 25.62
CA LEU A 711 -16.88 14.71 26.95
C LEU A 711 -15.52 15.20 27.49
N LEU A 712 -14.43 14.50 27.17
CA LEU A 712 -13.07 14.91 27.53
C LEU A 712 -12.71 16.29 26.96
N ASN A 713 -13.02 16.55 25.69
CA ASN A 713 -12.73 17.85 25.08
C ASN A 713 -13.55 18.96 25.74
N ALA A 714 -14.82 18.70 26.07
CA ALA A 714 -15.64 19.66 26.80
C ALA A 714 -15.05 19.98 28.19
N ILE A 715 -14.54 18.98 28.91
CA ILE A 715 -13.85 19.16 30.20
C ILE A 715 -12.60 20.02 30.04
N GLN A 716 -11.80 19.81 29.00
CA GLN A 716 -10.60 20.60 28.74
C GLN A 716 -10.90 22.06 28.41
N MET A 717 -12.02 22.32 27.74
CA MET A 717 -12.48 23.66 27.43
C MET A 717 -13.06 24.39 28.65
N THR A 718 -13.61 23.68 29.64
CA THR A 718 -14.42 24.26 30.73
C THR A 718 -13.75 24.21 32.11
N ALA A 719 -13.14 23.07 32.50
CA ALA A 719 -12.57 22.88 33.84
C ALA A 719 -11.05 22.91 33.87
N MET A 720 -10.37 22.02 33.13
CA MET A 720 -8.91 21.89 33.15
C MET A 720 -8.38 21.08 31.97
N VAL A 721 -7.20 21.42 31.44
CA VAL A 721 -6.54 20.59 30.41
C VAL A 721 -5.99 19.28 31.01
N GLY A 722 -5.49 19.33 32.26
CA GLY A 722 -5.03 18.17 33.03
C GLY A 722 -3.55 17.81 32.84
N GLN A 723 -3.18 16.60 33.27
CA GLN A 723 -1.80 16.12 33.29
C GLN A 723 -1.23 15.90 31.89
N GLN A 724 -0.12 16.58 31.58
CA GLN A 724 0.65 16.34 30.36
C GLN A 724 1.67 15.24 30.58
N ALA A 725 1.75 14.31 29.64
CA ALA A 725 2.69 13.19 29.68
C ALA A 725 3.62 13.25 28.48
N VAL A 726 4.87 12.81 28.71
CA VAL A 726 5.86 12.54 27.66
C VAL A 726 6.35 11.11 27.83
N ARG A 727 6.10 10.25 26.85
CA ARG A 727 6.40 8.79 26.87
C ARG A 727 5.75 8.09 28.07
N ALA A 728 4.46 8.35 28.26
CA ALA A 728 3.64 7.82 29.35
C ALA A 728 4.12 8.16 30.78
N LYS A 729 5.02 9.15 30.92
CA LYS A 729 5.51 9.64 32.23
C LYS A 729 5.25 11.13 32.35
N ARG A 730 5.12 11.65 33.57
CA ARG A 730 5.04 13.10 33.81
C ARG A 730 6.29 13.82 33.31
N VAL A 731 6.17 15.11 33.01
CA VAL A 731 7.24 15.89 32.38
C VAL A 731 8.46 15.99 33.31
N LYS A 732 9.58 15.39 32.88
CA LYS A 732 10.84 15.39 33.65
C LYS A 732 12.01 16.09 32.97
N ARG A 733 12.04 16.08 31.63
CA ARG A 733 13.16 16.63 30.85
C ARG A 733 13.18 18.16 30.99
N GLY A 734 14.34 18.71 31.34
CA GLY A 734 14.52 20.13 31.61
C GLY A 734 15.91 20.41 32.18
N TYR A 735 16.01 21.43 33.03
CA TYR A 735 17.24 21.81 33.73
C TYR A 735 17.64 20.79 34.81
N ARG A 736 18.89 20.88 35.29
CA ARG A 736 19.37 20.02 36.38
C ARG A 736 18.52 20.21 37.64
N GLY A 737 17.77 19.17 38.00
CA GLY A 737 16.90 19.13 39.19
C GLY A 737 15.54 19.81 39.05
N ARG A 738 15.13 20.32 37.88
CA ARG A 738 13.82 20.99 37.69
C ARG A 738 13.41 21.01 36.22
N THR A 739 12.11 21.09 35.95
CA THR A 739 11.60 21.11 34.57
C THR A 739 11.84 22.47 33.92
N LEU A 740 11.40 23.56 34.57
CA LEU A 740 11.57 24.96 34.12
C LEU A 740 12.33 25.78 35.16
N VAL A 741 12.90 26.93 34.74
CA VAL A 741 13.63 27.84 35.63
C VAL A 741 12.77 28.50 36.70
N HIS A 742 11.46 28.57 36.46
CA HIS A 742 10.46 29.15 37.37
C HIS A 742 10.15 28.24 38.58
N PHE A 743 10.55 26.98 38.55
CA PHE A 743 10.32 26.03 39.65
C PHE A 743 11.58 25.87 40.52
N LYS A 744 11.36 25.53 41.80
CA LYS A 744 12.44 25.20 42.74
C LYS A 744 13.16 23.91 42.31
N ARG A 745 14.44 23.80 42.62
CA ARG A 745 15.19 22.55 42.38
C ARG A 745 14.65 21.45 43.30
N GLY A 746 14.46 20.26 42.75
CA GLY A 746 13.90 19.11 43.46
C GLY A 746 12.36 19.07 43.52
N ASP A 747 11.68 20.05 42.93
CA ASP A 747 10.22 20.09 42.90
C ASP A 747 9.64 18.92 42.05
N VAL A 748 8.69 18.20 42.64
CA VAL A 748 7.97 17.06 42.06
C VAL A 748 6.44 17.20 42.16
N GLY A 749 5.96 18.38 42.56
CA GLY A 749 4.54 18.71 42.64
C GLY A 749 3.83 18.68 41.27
N ALA A 750 2.51 18.87 41.30
CA ALA A 750 1.68 18.78 40.10
C ALA A 750 2.08 19.81 39.02
N ALA A 751 2.21 21.09 39.39
CA ALA A 751 2.56 22.17 38.46
C ALA A 751 3.94 21.97 37.81
N SER A 752 4.95 21.62 38.61
CA SER A 752 6.34 21.48 38.15
C SER A 752 6.55 20.29 37.20
N ARG A 753 5.62 19.34 37.20
CA ARG A 753 5.63 18.12 36.39
C ARG A 753 4.58 18.09 35.29
N GLY A 754 4.05 19.25 34.91
CA GLY A 754 3.23 19.41 33.71
C GLY A 754 1.74 19.15 33.92
N PHE A 755 1.21 19.34 35.13
CA PHE A 755 -0.24 19.45 35.31
C PHE A 755 -0.71 20.85 34.92
N VAL A 756 -1.67 20.94 34.01
CA VAL A 756 -2.28 22.20 33.56
C VAL A 756 -3.63 22.38 34.25
N PHE A 757 -3.72 23.39 35.11
CA PHE A 757 -4.90 23.66 35.94
C PHE A 757 -5.95 24.45 35.18
N ASN A 758 -5.52 25.43 34.39
CA ASN A 758 -6.45 26.28 33.67
C ASN A 758 -7.09 25.54 32.47
N PRO A 759 -8.38 25.77 32.21
CA PRO A 759 -9.03 25.35 30.97
C PRO A 759 -8.64 26.26 29.81
N PHE A 760 -8.89 25.82 28.58
CA PHE A 760 -8.62 26.63 27.38
C PHE A 760 -9.45 27.93 27.34
N SER A 761 -10.66 27.96 27.92
CA SER A 761 -11.51 29.14 27.98
C SER A 761 -10.95 30.28 28.84
N LYS A 762 -10.27 29.94 29.95
CA LYS A 762 -9.61 30.92 30.85
C LYS A 762 -8.27 31.40 30.30
N GLY A 763 -7.64 30.60 29.45
CA GLY A 763 -6.29 30.83 28.93
C GLY A 763 -5.22 30.18 29.79
N LEU A 764 -4.11 29.75 29.16
CA LEU A 764 -3.02 29.04 29.82
C LEU A 764 -1.94 29.99 30.33
N LEU A 765 -1.38 29.70 31.50
CA LEU A 765 -0.19 30.41 31.98
C LEU A 765 1.04 30.10 31.08
N PRO A 766 2.07 30.96 31.03
CA PRO A 766 3.26 30.71 30.20
C PRO A 766 3.95 29.36 30.50
N THR A 767 3.99 28.96 31.77
CA THR A 767 4.54 27.66 32.19
C THR A 767 3.66 26.49 31.72
N GLU A 768 2.33 26.63 31.82
CA GLU A 768 1.36 25.64 31.39
C GLU A 768 1.35 25.46 29.86
N PHE A 769 1.37 26.57 29.11
CA PHE A 769 1.44 26.57 27.65
C PHE A 769 2.68 25.82 27.15
N PHE A 770 3.84 26.08 27.76
CA PHE A 770 5.08 25.40 27.39
C PHE A 770 5.04 23.90 27.72
N LEU A 771 4.52 23.53 28.88
CA LEU A 771 4.38 22.12 29.29
C LEU A 771 3.34 21.37 28.43
N HIS A 772 2.25 22.03 28.04
CA HIS A 772 1.28 21.48 27.09
C HIS A 772 1.91 21.25 25.71
N SER A 773 2.71 22.21 25.23
CA SER A 773 3.44 22.10 23.97
C SER A 773 4.40 20.89 23.95
N MET A 774 4.99 20.53 25.09
CA MET A 774 5.82 19.32 25.20
C MET A 774 5.02 18.03 24.97
N GLY A 775 3.81 17.93 25.53
CA GLY A 775 2.90 16.80 25.30
C GLY A 775 2.42 16.74 23.85
N GLY A 776 2.05 17.89 23.28
CA GLY A 776 1.62 17.99 21.87
C GLY A 776 2.68 17.50 20.87
N ARG A 777 3.96 17.85 21.10
CA ARG A 777 5.07 17.38 20.24
C ARG A 777 5.23 15.86 20.23
N GLU A 778 4.96 15.19 21.35
CA GLU A 778 5.03 13.72 21.39
C GLU A 778 3.97 13.11 20.46
N SER A 779 2.74 13.63 20.50
CA SER A 779 1.65 13.16 19.63
C SER A 779 2.03 13.28 18.15
N LEU A 780 2.53 14.44 17.72
CA LEU A 780 2.97 14.69 16.34
C LEU A 780 4.07 13.71 15.90
N VAL A 781 5.09 13.51 16.73
CA VAL A 781 6.21 12.62 16.42
C VAL A 781 5.77 11.15 16.39
N ASN A 782 4.93 10.72 17.34
CA ASN A 782 4.43 9.35 17.38
C ASN A 782 3.58 9.01 16.16
N THR A 783 2.73 9.93 15.71
CA THR A 783 1.93 9.76 14.49
C THR A 783 2.84 9.56 13.27
N ALA A 784 3.86 10.40 13.10
CA ALA A 784 4.81 10.28 11.99
C ALA A 784 5.60 8.96 12.00
N ILE A 785 6.09 8.52 13.16
CA ILE A 785 6.88 7.28 13.30
C ILE A 785 6.01 6.04 13.08
N ARG A 786 4.77 6.04 13.56
CA ARG A 786 3.85 4.89 13.43
C ARG A 786 3.57 4.56 11.97
N THR A 787 3.40 5.58 11.12
CA THR A 787 3.15 5.41 9.69
C THR A 787 4.24 4.59 8.99
N ALA A 788 5.52 4.91 9.26
CA ALA A 788 6.65 4.19 8.63
C ALA A 788 6.73 2.73 9.07
N ARG A 789 6.54 2.44 10.37
CA ARG A 789 6.58 1.07 10.91
C ARG A 789 5.40 0.23 10.44
N SER A 790 4.19 0.81 10.48
CA SER A 790 2.96 0.14 10.07
C SER A 790 3.00 -0.23 8.59
N GLY A 791 3.37 0.71 7.70
CA GLY A 791 3.47 0.44 6.26
C GLY A 791 4.52 -0.63 5.92
N TYR A 792 5.66 -0.65 6.62
CA TYR A 792 6.66 -1.70 6.42
C TYR A 792 6.18 -3.08 6.89
N MET A 793 5.54 -3.15 8.06
CA MET A 793 4.94 -4.38 8.57
C MET A 793 3.86 -4.91 7.62
N GLN A 794 2.97 -4.03 7.16
CA GLN A 794 1.93 -4.36 6.20
C GLN A 794 2.53 -4.94 4.91
N ARG A 795 3.55 -4.29 4.35
CA ARG A 795 4.23 -4.80 3.14
C ARG A 795 4.82 -6.19 3.33
N ARG A 796 5.42 -6.46 4.50
CA ARG A 796 5.97 -7.80 4.81
C ARG A 796 4.89 -8.86 4.84
N LEU A 797 3.75 -8.56 5.44
CA LEU A 797 2.61 -9.48 5.52
C LEU A 797 1.96 -9.69 4.16
N ILE A 798 1.73 -8.63 3.39
CA ILE A 798 1.17 -8.73 2.02
C ILE A 798 2.05 -9.64 1.17
N ASN A 799 3.36 -9.40 1.12
CA ASN A 799 4.27 -10.22 0.31
C ASN A 799 4.36 -11.68 0.77
N ALA A 800 4.00 -11.98 2.02
CA ALA A 800 4.00 -13.35 2.54
C ALA A 800 2.66 -14.08 2.31
N LEU A 801 1.55 -13.34 2.24
CA LEU A 801 0.19 -13.90 2.23
C LEU A 801 -0.56 -13.72 0.90
N GLN A 802 -0.06 -12.91 -0.04
CA GLN A 802 -0.71 -12.64 -1.33
C GLN A 802 -0.94 -13.90 -2.19
N ASP A 803 -0.17 -14.96 -1.96
CA ASP A 803 -0.25 -16.22 -2.71
C ASP A 803 -1.35 -17.16 -2.16
N MET A 804 -1.97 -16.81 -1.02
CA MET A 804 -2.97 -17.64 -0.36
C MET A 804 -4.34 -17.47 -1.02
N VAL A 805 -4.92 -18.58 -1.48
CA VAL A 805 -6.21 -18.59 -2.17
C VAL A 805 -7.12 -19.67 -1.57
N VAL A 806 -8.39 -19.32 -1.37
CA VAL A 806 -9.45 -20.27 -1.01
C VAL A 806 -9.86 -21.03 -2.27
N ARG A 807 -9.73 -22.36 -2.25
CA ARG A 807 -10.13 -23.24 -3.35
C ARG A 807 -11.60 -23.65 -3.22
N ASN A 808 -12.12 -24.30 -4.25
CA ASN A 808 -13.53 -24.73 -4.30
C ASN A 808 -13.90 -25.72 -3.18
N ASP A 809 -12.92 -26.38 -2.57
CA ASP A 809 -13.08 -27.28 -1.42
C ASP A 809 -13.00 -26.54 -0.07
N TYR A 810 -13.04 -25.21 -0.06
CA TYR A 810 -12.89 -24.32 1.10
C TYR A 810 -11.52 -24.38 1.80
N SER A 811 -10.57 -25.15 1.27
CA SER A 811 -9.20 -25.16 1.77
C SER A 811 -8.44 -23.91 1.33
N VAL A 812 -7.57 -23.41 2.19
CA VAL A 812 -6.63 -22.33 1.87
C VAL A 812 -5.32 -22.96 1.45
N ARG A 813 -4.89 -22.69 0.21
CA ARG A 813 -3.64 -23.24 -0.34
C ARG A 813 -2.69 -22.14 -0.79
N ASP A 814 -1.39 -22.42 -0.71
CA ASP A 814 -0.34 -21.55 -1.25
C ASP A 814 -0.20 -21.69 -2.77
N SER A 815 0.71 -20.93 -3.37
CA SER A 815 1.00 -20.96 -4.81
C SER A 815 1.60 -22.29 -5.31
N ARG A 816 2.11 -23.13 -4.41
CA ARG A 816 2.62 -24.49 -4.72
C ARG A 816 1.54 -25.56 -4.57
N GLY A 817 0.36 -25.20 -4.08
CA GLY A 817 -0.74 -26.12 -3.82
C GLY A 817 -0.70 -26.79 -2.45
N MET A 818 0.21 -26.37 -1.57
CA MET A 818 0.28 -26.87 -0.19
C MET A 818 -0.90 -26.32 0.61
N VAL A 819 -1.58 -27.20 1.36
CA VAL A 819 -2.69 -26.82 2.23
C VAL A 819 -2.16 -26.11 3.47
N VAL A 820 -2.63 -24.90 3.71
CA VAL A 820 -2.30 -24.07 4.89
C VAL A 820 -3.43 -24.12 5.91
N GLN A 821 -4.68 -24.13 5.45
CA GLN A 821 -5.86 -24.37 6.29
C GLN A 821 -6.78 -25.36 5.58
N CYS A 822 -7.26 -26.36 6.31
CA CYS A 822 -8.22 -27.33 5.77
C CYS A 822 -9.58 -26.67 5.46
N ILE A 823 -9.99 -25.72 6.30
CA ILE A 823 -11.21 -24.92 6.12
C ILE A 823 -10.84 -23.46 6.39
N TYR A 824 -11.22 -22.56 5.48
CA TYR A 824 -11.04 -21.12 5.64
C TYR A 824 -11.58 -20.63 6.99
N GLY A 825 -10.73 -20.01 7.81
CA GLY A 825 -11.16 -19.42 9.09
C GLY A 825 -11.63 -20.41 10.16
N GLY A 826 -11.57 -21.72 9.89
CA GLY A 826 -12.09 -22.79 10.75
C GLY A 826 -13.59 -23.06 10.59
N ASP A 827 -14.39 -22.05 10.22
CA ASP A 827 -15.85 -22.12 10.06
C ASP A 827 -16.33 -21.91 8.60
N GLY A 828 -15.45 -21.51 7.69
CA GLY A 828 -15.77 -21.23 6.30
C GLY A 828 -16.51 -19.91 6.07
N VAL A 829 -16.62 -19.04 7.09
CA VAL A 829 -17.44 -17.83 7.02
C VAL A 829 -16.57 -16.60 6.72
N ASP A 830 -16.97 -15.82 5.71
CA ASP A 830 -16.36 -14.52 5.42
C ASP A 830 -16.66 -13.53 6.57
N PRO A 831 -15.63 -12.92 7.20
CA PRO A 831 -15.82 -11.90 8.23
C PRO A 831 -16.70 -10.71 7.81
N MET A 832 -16.81 -10.42 6.51
CA MET A 832 -17.72 -9.40 5.99
C MET A 832 -19.20 -9.80 6.10
N ARG A 833 -19.50 -11.10 6.20
CA ARG A 833 -20.86 -11.66 6.21
C ARG A 833 -21.26 -12.26 7.56
N SER A 834 -20.37 -12.30 8.55
CA SER A 834 -20.60 -12.93 9.86
C SER A 834 -21.72 -12.30 10.69
N GLY A 835 -22.06 -11.03 10.47
CA GLY A 835 -23.19 -10.35 11.11
C GLY A 835 -24.56 -10.82 10.61
N ALA A 836 -24.61 -11.42 9.41
CA ALA A 836 -25.77 -12.13 8.95
C ALA A 836 -25.77 -13.49 9.67
N LYS A 837 -26.78 -13.75 10.51
CA LYS A 837 -27.08 -15.13 10.95
C LYS A 837 -27.54 -15.93 9.73
N ILE A 838 -26.63 -16.23 8.80
CA ILE A 838 -26.85 -17.16 7.71
C ILE A 838 -26.71 -18.54 8.37
N ALA A 839 -27.80 -19.30 8.35
CA ALA A 839 -27.77 -20.70 8.72
C ALA A 839 -26.67 -21.37 7.88
N ILE A 840 -25.61 -21.83 8.53
CA ILE A 840 -24.54 -22.59 7.90
C ILE A 840 -25.18 -23.88 7.37
N PRO A 841 -25.10 -24.21 6.07
CA PRO A 841 -25.42 -25.56 5.62
C PRO A 841 -24.46 -26.51 6.35
N GLU A 842 -24.99 -27.53 7.02
CA GLU A 842 -24.21 -28.47 7.83
C GLU A 842 -22.97 -28.94 7.06
N ILE A 843 -21.79 -28.71 7.65
CA ILE A 843 -20.52 -29.21 7.11
C ILE A 843 -20.64 -30.73 7.03
N PRO A 844 -20.43 -31.37 5.86
CA PRO A 844 -20.44 -32.82 5.75
C PRO A 844 -19.45 -33.42 6.76
N ASP A 845 -19.89 -34.42 7.53
CA ASP A 845 -19.07 -35.00 8.62
C ASP A 845 -17.69 -35.50 8.16
N ALA A 846 -17.51 -35.76 6.87
CA ALA A 846 -16.24 -36.17 6.26
C ALA A 846 -15.13 -35.10 6.31
N LEU A 847 -15.44 -33.83 6.61
CA LEU A 847 -14.47 -32.72 6.67
C LEU A 847 -14.19 -32.22 8.10
N LYS A 848 -14.86 -32.79 9.11
CA LYS A 848 -14.56 -32.48 10.50
C LYS A 848 -13.30 -33.25 10.92
N PRO A 849 -12.25 -32.59 11.46
CA PRO A 849 -11.11 -33.30 12.00
C PRO A 849 -11.59 -34.21 13.15
N SER A 850 -11.19 -35.49 13.13
CA SER A 850 -11.47 -36.39 14.24
C SER A 850 -10.77 -35.88 15.50
N GLU A 851 -11.44 -35.95 16.65
CA GLU A 851 -10.95 -35.48 17.96
C GLU A 851 -9.61 -36.11 18.42
N ASN A 852 -9.05 -37.04 17.66
CA ASN A 852 -7.80 -37.73 17.96
C ASN A 852 -6.55 -37.15 17.25
N ASP A 853 -6.66 -36.10 16.44
CA ASP A 853 -5.50 -35.50 15.71
C ASP A 853 -5.05 -34.13 16.26
N VAL A 854 -5.06 -33.94 17.60
CA VAL A 854 -4.46 -32.77 18.28
C VAL A 854 -3.20 -33.15 19.06
#